data_AF-A0A970HIW2-F1
#
_entry.id   AF-A0A970HIW2-F1
#
_cell.length_a   1.000
_cell.length_b   1.000
_cell.length_c   1.000
_cell.angle_alpha   90.00
_cell.angle_beta   90.00
_cell.angle_gamma   90.00
#
_symmetry.space_group_name_H-M   'P 1'
#
loop_
_entity.id
_entity.type
_entity.pdbx_description
1 polymer ?
#
loop_
_entity_poly.entity_id
_entity_poly.type
_entity_poly.pdbx_seq_one_letter_code
_entity_poly.pdbx_strand_id
1 'polypeptide(L)'
;MVKRWLWVATVLALAVATVTCIVPGVEARRIGLYFQQGIGIFPAQLGYVYHRDFGLDLEMDGPQDMFLAHDNTLYIVDTGNDRVLKVDLYGNKLAEFGKSRDLPMEHRLKKPQGVFVNEFDEVIVADTDNKRIVIYNQDGTVKRIIPQPESVLLGEDFHYQPTKVIQDRRGYLYVANSNDYRGLILLDANGQFRGFFAPNRVPFSLRRIIINMFATEAQKEKLSKTLPTPHSNMIIDQYGYIYTSTVYDRKNQIKKLNSVGTDVLNNSDYVYGYTFRRGSQYVQPNFVDLTVNEKGIISALDSQNGWIYQYDQDRNLLLMFGGKGEEKGYFGYPTSIVGDADGYLYILDKDRNNVQIFRPTQFAELVHAASELYVDGRYQEAAGPWREVIKYNTNYSLAWSGIGKAYMKLEEFDKALQAYHYARNRDGYSEAFGELRHAWVRANFGLAVLLIAAFILLIVGIVKALQWIYRRPWDQSGIVVRTLQLMLKIMFRPAEGFWELKVERKGSPLVGAILMLLVFAVRVFDIQFKSYQIANVDPKDVSLFLEIARIFGVWVVWGVANYGVGAIFEGEGFFRDVMMSAAYSMGPYLLFTWPLTLFTHVLTRAEKSYVDFFFNLIVYWSLALVVLSVRHIHNFNFRVTATTTLLSIFGMFIIVGVLGLMWVLTDQLVTFIQEMVIEIAIRA
;
A
#
# COMPACT_ATOMS: atom_id res chain seq x y z
N MET A 1 -11.24 -33.58 -42.32
CA MET A 1 -10.10 -32.92 -41.61
C MET A 1 -10.51 -32.07 -40.40
N VAL A 2 -11.70 -31.48 -40.37
CA VAL A 2 -12.18 -30.58 -39.28
C VAL A 2 -12.36 -31.29 -37.92
N LYS A 3 -12.73 -32.59 -37.90
CA LYS A 3 -12.91 -33.36 -36.66
C LYS A 3 -11.62 -33.68 -35.89
N ARG A 4 -10.44 -33.67 -36.56
CA ARG A 4 -9.15 -33.95 -35.90
C ARG A 4 -8.57 -32.73 -35.18
N TRP A 5 -8.91 -31.52 -35.61
CA TRP A 5 -8.48 -30.27 -34.97
C TRP A 5 -9.31 -29.91 -33.74
N LEU A 6 -10.60 -30.27 -33.74
CA LEU A 6 -11.45 -30.11 -32.56
C LEU A 6 -10.96 -30.98 -31.39
N TRP A 7 -10.58 -32.23 -31.66
CA TRP A 7 -10.07 -33.15 -30.63
C TRP A 7 -8.73 -32.69 -30.02
N VAL A 8 -7.82 -32.13 -30.83
CA VAL A 8 -6.55 -31.58 -30.32
C VAL A 8 -6.78 -30.33 -29.48
N ALA A 9 -7.73 -29.48 -29.85
CA ALA A 9 -8.13 -28.30 -29.07
C ALA A 9 -8.83 -28.67 -27.75
N THR A 10 -9.64 -29.73 -27.74
CA THR A 10 -10.30 -30.24 -26.52
C THR A 10 -9.31 -30.92 -25.57
N VAL A 11 -8.31 -31.64 -26.10
CA VAL A 11 -7.25 -32.27 -25.27
C VAL A 11 -6.28 -31.22 -24.70
N LEU A 12 -5.98 -30.15 -25.43
CA LEU A 12 -5.21 -29.00 -24.91
C LEU A 12 -6.00 -28.18 -23.87
N ALA A 13 -7.33 -28.08 -24.01
CA ALA A 13 -8.19 -27.44 -23.01
C ALA A 13 -8.28 -28.25 -21.70
N LEU A 14 -8.26 -29.59 -21.78
CA LEU A 14 -8.21 -30.45 -20.58
C LEU A 14 -6.83 -30.46 -19.88
N ALA A 15 -5.73 -30.28 -20.62
CA ALA A 15 -4.39 -30.21 -20.04
C ALA A 15 -4.14 -28.90 -19.25
N VAL A 16 -4.90 -27.83 -19.53
CA VAL A 16 -4.81 -26.55 -18.83
C VAL A 16 -5.65 -26.53 -17.53
N ALA A 17 -6.47 -27.55 -17.27
CA ALA A 17 -7.37 -27.63 -16.12
C ALA A 17 -6.77 -28.23 -14.84
N THR A 18 -5.45 -28.49 -14.78
CA THR A 18 -4.79 -29.04 -13.58
C THR A 18 -3.63 -28.17 -13.08
N VAL A 19 -3.94 -26.91 -12.75
CA VAL A 19 -3.20 -26.17 -11.71
C VAL A 19 -4.23 -25.46 -10.86
N THR A 20 -4.83 -26.19 -9.93
CA THR A 20 -5.63 -25.62 -8.85
C THR A 20 -4.68 -24.94 -7.88
N CYS A 21 -4.76 -23.61 -7.79
CA CYS A 21 -4.26 -22.90 -6.63
C CYS A 21 -5.08 -23.36 -5.41
N ILE A 22 -4.44 -24.12 -4.53
CA ILE A 22 -4.87 -24.25 -3.14
C ILE A 22 -4.81 -22.82 -2.58
N VAL A 23 -5.95 -22.21 -2.33
CA VAL A 23 -6.03 -21.08 -1.39
C VAL A 23 -6.06 -21.73 -0.02
N PRO A 24 -4.99 -21.64 0.79
CA PRO A 24 -5.12 -22.02 2.18
C PRO A 24 -6.05 -20.99 2.80
N GLY A 25 -7.23 -21.42 3.21
CA GLY A 25 -7.96 -20.71 4.25
C GLY A 25 -7.02 -20.67 5.45
N VAL A 26 -6.44 -19.50 5.71
CA VAL A 26 -5.72 -19.27 6.95
C VAL A 26 -6.79 -19.24 8.03
N GLU A 27 -7.11 -20.40 8.59
CA GLU A 27 -7.61 -20.46 9.96
C GLU A 27 -6.61 -19.67 10.80
N ALA A 28 -7.05 -18.53 11.31
CA ALA A 28 -6.27 -17.66 12.19
C ALA A 28 -6.04 -18.38 13.53
N ARG A 29 -5.19 -19.41 13.53
CA ARG A 29 -4.44 -19.79 14.72
C ARG A 29 -3.54 -18.60 15.08
N ARG A 30 -3.29 -18.39 16.36
CA ARG A 30 -2.56 -17.28 17.00
C ARG A 30 -1.22 -16.92 16.32
N ILE A 31 -1.29 -16.25 15.18
CA ILE A 31 -0.14 -15.87 14.34
C ILE A 31 -0.10 -14.34 14.32
N GLY A 32 1.08 -13.78 14.59
CA GLY A 32 1.31 -12.35 14.44
C GLY A 32 1.34 -11.99 12.97
N LEU A 33 1.14 -10.73 12.65
CA LEU A 33 1.18 -10.25 11.28
C LEU A 33 2.20 -9.11 11.20
N TYR A 34 2.83 -9.00 10.04
CA TYR A 34 3.64 -7.85 9.69
C TYR A 34 3.39 -7.47 8.24
N PHE A 35 3.71 -6.23 7.90
CA PHE A 35 3.48 -5.69 6.57
C PHE A 35 4.79 -5.54 5.82
N GLN A 36 4.79 -6.02 4.58
CA GLN A 36 5.86 -5.75 3.64
C GLN A 36 5.34 -4.77 2.58
N GLN A 37 5.95 -3.60 2.55
CA GLN A 37 5.56 -2.50 1.67
C GLN A 37 5.55 -2.95 0.20
N GLY A 38 4.43 -2.69 -0.49
CA GLY A 38 4.25 -3.03 -1.90
C GLY A 38 3.96 -4.51 -2.20
N ILE A 39 3.90 -5.38 -1.18
CA ILE A 39 3.62 -6.81 -1.36
C ILE A 39 2.36 -7.23 -0.60
N GLY A 40 2.28 -6.99 0.72
CA GLY A 40 1.11 -7.37 1.52
C GLY A 40 1.42 -7.72 2.97
N ILE A 41 0.44 -8.33 3.64
CA ILE A 41 0.58 -8.86 5.01
C ILE A 41 1.10 -10.30 4.95
N PHE A 42 2.04 -10.60 5.85
CA PHE A 42 2.61 -11.92 6.01
C PHE A 42 2.51 -12.42 7.46
N PRO A 43 2.41 -13.75 7.66
CA PRO A 43 2.48 -14.34 8.98
C PRO A 43 3.86 -14.13 9.62
N ALA A 44 3.85 -13.73 10.88
CA ALA A 44 5.01 -13.60 11.74
C ALA A 44 4.78 -14.25 13.10
N GLN A 45 5.88 -14.41 13.84
CA GLN A 45 5.80 -14.74 15.25
C GLN A 45 4.95 -13.68 15.97
N LEU A 46 4.12 -14.12 16.91
CA LEU A 46 3.25 -13.23 17.65
C LEU A 46 4.10 -12.27 18.49
N GLY A 47 3.97 -10.97 18.25
CA GLY A 47 4.72 -9.95 18.98
C GLY A 47 4.31 -9.85 20.45
N TYR A 48 3.00 -9.91 20.70
CA TYR A 48 2.40 -9.76 22.01
C TYR A 48 1.44 -10.91 22.27
N VAL A 49 1.45 -11.44 23.49
CA VAL A 49 0.54 -12.50 23.91
C VAL A 49 -0.39 -11.97 24.99
N TYR A 50 -1.67 -12.37 24.92
CA TYR A 50 -2.60 -12.18 26.02
C TYR A 50 -2.00 -12.78 27.30
N HIS A 51 -2.02 -11.99 28.37
CA HIS A 51 -1.51 -12.38 29.67
C HIS A 51 -2.63 -12.66 30.67
N ARG A 52 -3.53 -11.68 30.88
CA ARG A 52 -4.70 -11.77 31.76
C ARG A 52 -5.67 -10.62 31.48
N ASP A 53 -6.82 -10.61 32.13
CA ASP A 53 -7.77 -9.50 32.12
C ASP A 53 -8.44 -9.30 33.49
N PHE A 54 -8.98 -8.11 33.71
CA PHE A 54 -9.76 -7.74 34.90
C PHE A 54 -10.89 -6.76 34.53
N GLY A 55 -11.77 -6.44 35.47
CA GLY A 55 -12.77 -5.37 35.32
C GLY A 55 -14.23 -5.81 35.39
N LEU A 56 -14.52 -7.11 35.27
CA LEU A 56 -15.88 -7.65 35.44
C LEU A 56 -16.41 -7.42 36.87
N ASP A 57 -15.52 -7.47 37.85
CA ASP A 57 -15.76 -7.21 39.27
C ASP A 57 -15.87 -5.72 39.62
N LEU A 58 -15.49 -4.83 38.70
CA LEU A 58 -15.60 -3.38 38.86
C LEU A 58 -16.98 -2.83 38.48
N GLU A 59 -17.86 -3.67 37.92
CA GLU A 59 -19.22 -3.31 37.47
C GLU A 59 -19.22 -2.08 36.55
N MET A 60 -18.26 -2.02 35.62
CA MET A 60 -18.16 -0.92 34.65
C MET A 60 -19.30 -0.98 33.63
N ASP A 61 -19.68 0.18 33.10
CA ASP A 61 -20.68 0.32 32.04
C ASP A 61 -20.19 1.30 30.95
N GLY A 62 -19.83 0.74 29.80
CA GLY A 62 -19.41 1.50 28.63
C GLY A 62 -18.19 2.40 28.87
N PRO A 63 -17.09 1.90 29.45
CA PRO A 63 -15.91 2.70 29.73
C PRO A 63 -15.24 3.19 28.44
N GLN A 64 -14.72 4.42 28.43
CA GLN A 64 -14.29 5.11 27.20
C GLN A 64 -12.79 5.35 27.08
N ASP A 65 -12.12 5.61 28.20
CA ASP A 65 -10.72 6.02 28.20
C ASP A 65 -10.01 5.52 29.45
N MET A 66 -8.70 5.35 29.36
CA MET A 66 -7.87 5.04 30.52
C MET A 66 -6.51 5.75 30.45
N PHE A 67 -5.89 5.91 31.60
CA PHE A 67 -4.55 6.50 31.72
C PHE A 67 -3.75 5.76 32.77
N LEU A 68 -2.51 5.39 32.44
CA LEU A 68 -1.56 4.80 33.37
C LEU A 68 -0.66 5.90 33.94
N ALA A 69 -0.73 6.11 35.26
CA ALA A 69 0.10 7.07 35.97
C ALA A 69 1.51 6.50 36.24
N HIS A 70 2.46 7.39 36.55
CA HIS A 70 3.86 7.02 36.80
C HIS A 70 4.05 6.12 38.03
N ASP A 71 3.10 6.13 38.97
CA ASP A 71 3.07 5.27 40.15
C ASP A 71 2.51 3.86 39.89
N ASN A 72 2.31 3.49 38.61
CA ASN A 72 1.68 2.25 38.15
C ASN A 72 0.20 2.10 38.57
N THR A 73 -0.48 3.21 38.86
CA THR A 73 -1.94 3.22 39.02
C THR A 73 -2.62 3.43 37.68
N LEU A 74 -3.67 2.66 37.40
CA LEU A 74 -4.54 2.85 36.24
C LEU A 74 -5.80 3.63 36.62
N TYR A 75 -6.11 4.66 35.83
CA TYR A 75 -7.35 5.44 35.93
C TYR A 75 -8.25 5.06 34.76
N ILE A 76 -9.49 4.65 35.03
CA ILE A 76 -10.45 4.23 34.01
C ILE A 76 -11.68 5.13 34.07
N VAL A 77 -12.07 5.69 32.92
CA VAL A 77 -13.28 6.49 32.78
C VAL A 77 -14.46 5.57 32.49
N ASP A 78 -15.30 5.38 33.51
CA ASP A 78 -16.49 4.54 33.46
C ASP A 78 -17.71 5.41 33.16
N THR A 79 -17.86 5.74 31.87
CA THR A 79 -18.77 6.78 31.36
C THR A 79 -20.24 6.51 31.63
N GLY A 80 -20.70 5.26 31.51
CA GLY A 80 -22.10 4.90 31.78
C GLY A 80 -22.47 5.05 33.26
N ASN A 81 -21.48 4.99 34.15
CA ASN A 81 -21.63 5.14 35.58
C ASN A 81 -21.27 6.53 36.13
N ASP A 82 -20.97 7.51 35.26
CA ASP A 82 -20.62 8.89 35.64
C ASP A 82 -19.43 8.97 36.64
N ARG A 83 -18.40 8.14 36.46
CA ARG A 83 -17.27 8.06 37.41
C ARG A 83 -15.91 7.84 36.74
N VAL A 84 -14.87 8.08 37.52
CA VAL A 84 -13.50 7.63 37.21
C VAL A 84 -13.04 6.68 38.32
N LEU A 85 -12.57 5.50 37.93
CA LEU A 85 -12.05 4.47 38.84
C LEU A 85 -10.52 4.57 38.91
N LYS A 86 -9.97 4.56 40.12
CA LYS A 86 -8.54 4.38 40.38
C LYS A 86 -8.30 2.92 40.77
N VAL A 87 -7.50 2.19 40.02
CA VAL A 87 -7.21 0.77 40.25
C VAL A 87 -5.71 0.50 40.19
N ASP A 88 -5.26 -0.55 40.88
CA ASP A 88 -3.90 -1.06 40.67
C ASP A 88 -3.81 -1.88 39.36
N LEU A 89 -2.59 -2.27 38.96
CA LEU A 89 -2.38 -3.10 37.77
C LEU A 89 -3.03 -4.49 37.88
N TYR A 90 -3.46 -4.92 39.07
CA TYR A 90 -4.16 -6.19 39.28
C TYR A 90 -5.67 -6.08 39.11
N GLY A 91 -6.21 -4.87 39.03
CA GLY A 91 -7.64 -4.58 38.95
C GLY A 91 -8.29 -4.31 40.29
N ASN A 92 -7.53 -4.25 41.39
CA ASN A 92 -8.09 -3.92 42.70
C ASN A 92 -8.45 -2.43 42.74
N LYS A 93 -9.69 -2.14 43.10
CA LYS A 93 -10.18 -0.77 43.26
C LYS A 93 -9.51 -0.08 44.45
N LEU A 94 -8.84 1.04 44.18
CA LEU A 94 -8.17 1.89 45.17
C LEU A 94 -9.04 3.10 45.55
N ALA A 95 -9.69 3.75 44.57
CA ALA A 95 -10.55 4.90 44.78
C ALA A 95 -11.57 5.09 43.64
N GLU A 96 -12.54 5.97 43.84
CA GLU A 96 -13.56 6.35 42.85
C GLU A 96 -13.86 7.85 42.94
N PHE A 97 -14.00 8.50 41.79
CA PHE A 97 -14.22 9.94 41.68
C PHE A 97 -15.53 10.26 40.96
N GLY A 98 -16.18 11.37 41.33
CA GLY A 98 -17.26 11.99 40.55
C GLY A 98 -18.69 11.50 40.77
N LYS A 99 -18.92 10.35 41.42
CA LYS A 99 -20.28 9.76 41.57
C LYS A 99 -20.93 9.96 42.94
N SER A 100 -20.16 10.21 44.00
CA SER A 100 -20.67 10.12 45.38
C SER A 100 -21.89 11.02 45.64
N ARG A 101 -22.90 10.47 46.31
CA ARG A 101 -24.12 11.21 46.71
C ARG A 101 -23.82 12.32 47.72
N ASP A 102 -22.72 12.20 48.45
CA ASP A 102 -22.28 13.19 49.42
C ASP A 102 -21.53 14.35 48.77
N LEU A 103 -21.16 14.23 47.48
CA LEU A 103 -20.57 15.34 46.73
C LEU A 103 -21.64 16.37 46.33
N PRO A 104 -21.32 17.67 46.41
CA PRO A 104 -22.13 18.73 45.80
C PRO A 104 -22.47 18.40 44.35
N MET A 105 -23.67 18.74 43.88
CA MET A 105 -24.07 18.46 42.49
C MET A 105 -23.07 19.05 41.47
N GLU A 106 -22.49 20.21 41.78
CA GLU A 106 -21.46 20.84 40.96
C GLU A 106 -20.15 20.05 40.90
N HIS A 107 -19.89 19.09 41.79
CA HIS A 107 -18.69 18.25 41.77
C HIS A 107 -18.93 16.89 41.14
N ARG A 108 -20.18 16.57 40.78
CA ARG A 108 -20.51 15.30 40.15
C ARG A 108 -20.16 15.31 38.67
N LEU A 109 -19.60 14.21 38.19
CA LEU A 109 -19.34 14.03 36.76
C LEU A 109 -20.63 13.65 36.04
N LYS A 110 -20.65 13.86 34.73
CA LYS A 110 -21.73 13.44 33.84
C LYS A 110 -21.18 13.07 32.48
N LYS A 111 -21.28 11.77 32.16
CA LYS A 111 -20.68 11.11 31.00
C LYS A 111 -19.27 11.60 30.70
N PRO A 112 -18.33 11.51 31.67
CA PRO A 112 -16.94 11.85 31.40
C PRO A 112 -16.40 10.91 30.30
N GLN A 113 -15.53 11.40 29.42
CA GLN A 113 -15.00 10.59 28.31
C GLN A 113 -13.47 10.51 28.26
N GLY A 114 -12.76 11.37 28.98
CA GLY A 114 -11.30 11.41 28.92
C GLY A 114 -10.66 11.66 30.28
N VAL A 115 -9.50 11.05 30.51
CA VAL A 115 -8.68 11.24 31.70
C VAL A 115 -7.20 11.39 31.34
N PHE A 116 -6.51 12.20 32.13
CA PHE A 116 -5.07 12.41 32.08
C PHE A 116 -4.54 12.68 33.48
N VAL A 117 -3.38 12.13 33.81
CA VAL A 117 -2.69 12.42 35.07
C VAL A 117 -1.40 13.16 34.74
N ASN A 118 -1.20 14.33 35.34
CA ASN A 118 -0.02 15.16 35.07
C ASN A 118 1.19 14.77 35.96
N GLU A 119 2.33 15.42 35.75
CA GLU A 119 3.57 15.19 36.52
C GLU A 119 3.44 15.53 38.03
N PHE A 120 2.32 16.14 38.45
CA PHE A 120 2.01 16.47 39.86
C PHE A 120 0.97 15.52 40.48
N ASP A 121 0.68 14.39 39.82
CA ASP A 121 -0.34 13.40 40.22
C ASP A 121 -1.77 13.96 40.31
N GLU A 122 -2.05 15.06 39.62
CA GLU A 122 -3.40 15.61 39.49
C GLU A 122 -4.16 14.91 38.37
N VAL A 123 -5.41 14.54 38.65
CA VAL A 123 -6.26 13.81 37.71
C VAL A 123 -7.17 14.80 36.99
N ILE A 124 -6.92 14.99 35.70
CA ILE A 124 -7.65 15.91 34.83
C ILE A 124 -8.67 15.11 34.03
N VAL A 125 -9.96 15.43 34.21
CA VAL A 125 -11.08 14.70 33.62
C VAL A 125 -11.86 15.59 32.67
N ALA A 126 -12.11 15.11 31.46
CA ALA A 126 -13.03 15.72 30.50
C ALA A 126 -14.47 15.31 30.84
N ASP A 127 -15.21 16.23 31.48
CA ASP A 127 -16.59 16.04 31.94
C ASP A 127 -17.57 16.48 30.84
N THR A 128 -17.77 15.58 29.86
CA THR A 128 -18.29 15.91 28.53
C THR A 128 -19.70 16.51 28.54
N ASP A 129 -20.66 15.88 29.23
CA ASP A 129 -22.06 16.36 29.22
C ASP A 129 -22.25 17.59 30.12
N ASN A 130 -21.38 17.80 31.11
CA ASN A 130 -21.33 19.03 31.90
C ASN A 130 -20.51 20.15 31.25
N LYS A 131 -19.91 19.91 30.07
CA LYS A 131 -19.18 20.90 29.26
C LYS A 131 -18.04 21.59 30.00
N ARG A 132 -17.22 20.81 30.71
CA ARG A 132 -16.15 21.35 31.56
C ARG A 132 -14.99 20.37 31.70
N ILE A 133 -13.92 20.84 32.29
CA ILE A 133 -12.79 20.02 32.73
C ILE A 133 -12.73 20.10 34.26
N VAL A 134 -12.57 18.95 34.91
CA VAL A 134 -12.45 18.85 36.38
C VAL A 134 -11.07 18.32 36.72
N ILE A 135 -10.36 19.01 37.60
CA ILE A 135 -9.04 18.62 38.11
C ILE A 135 -9.23 18.16 39.55
N TYR A 136 -8.86 16.91 39.82
CA TYR A 136 -8.86 16.31 41.13
C TYR A 136 -7.44 16.20 41.68
N ASN A 137 -7.31 16.29 42.99
CA ASN A 137 -6.12 15.80 43.69
C ASN A 137 -6.10 14.26 43.67
N GLN A 138 -4.95 13.66 43.97
CA GLN A 138 -4.77 12.21 43.98
C GLN A 138 -5.71 11.47 44.97
N ASP A 139 -6.19 12.16 46.00
CA ASP A 139 -7.13 11.67 47.01
C ASP A 139 -8.61 11.72 46.55
N GLY A 140 -8.89 12.34 45.39
CA GLY A 140 -10.23 12.48 44.84
C GLY A 140 -10.99 13.73 45.22
N THR A 141 -10.37 14.65 45.96
CA THR A 141 -10.95 15.97 46.21
C THR A 141 -10.86 16.84 44.95
N VAL A 142 -11.92 17.60 44.67
CA VAL A 142 -11.93 18.54 43.54
C VAL A 142 -10.99 19.70 43.85
N LYS A 143 -9.92 19.83 43.07
CA LYS A 143 -8.98 20.95 43.15
C LYS A 143 -9.50 22.15 42.39
N ARG A 144 -10.02 21.92 41.17
CA ARG A 144 -10.42 22.99 40.26
C ARG A 144 -11.41 22.53 39.21
N ILE A 145 -12.33 23.40 38.84
CA ILE A 145 -13.24 23.22 37.70
C ILE A 145 -12.94 24.32 36.68
N ILE A 146 -12.72 23.91 35.44
CA ILE A 146 -12.53 24.81 34.30
C ILE A 146 -13.81 24.74 33.46
N PRO A 147 -14.62 25.81 33.42
CA PRO A 147 -15.87 25.82 32.67
C PRO A 147 -15.61 25.84 31.15
N GLN A 148 -16.69 25.85 30.37
CA GLN A 148 -16.62 26.09 28.93
C GLN A 148 -15.84 27.39 28.64
N PRO A 149 -14.87 27.38 27.71
CA PRO A 149 -14.13 28.58 27.35
C PRO A 149 -15.03 29.59 26.61
N GLU A 150 -14.81 30.87 26.89
CA GLU A 150 -15.47 31.99 26.21
C GLU A 150 -14.47 32.72 25.31
N SER A 151 -14.81 32.86 24.02
CA SER A 151 -14.03 33.65 23.06
C SER A 151 -14.86 33.95 21.82
N VAL A 152 -14.69 35.15 21.27
CA VAL A 152 -15.30 35.55 19.98
C VAL A 152 -14.87 34.62 18.84
N LEU A 153 -13.68 34.03 18.93
CA LEU A 153 -13.13 33.12 17.90
C LEU A 153 -13.84 31.76 17.84
N LEU A 154 -14.60 31.39 18.88
CA LEU A 154 -15.34 30.13 18.91
C LEU A 154 -16.63 30.20 18.07
N GLY A 155 -17.21 31.39 17.91
CA GLY A 155 -18.47 31.62 17.20
C GLY A 155 -19.70 31.18 18.02
N GLU A 156 -20.89 31.60 17.57
CA GLU A 156 -22.16 31.35 18.28
C GLU A 156 -22.61 29.88 18.22
N ASP A 157 -22.26 29.16 17.15
CA ASP A 157 -22.61 27.73 16.94
C ASP A 157 -21.65 26.76 17.66
N PHE A 158 -20.82 27.26 18.58
CA PHE A 158 -19.83 26.41 19.25
C PHE A 158 -20.47 25.49 20.29
N HIS A 159 -20.25 24.19 20.13
CA HIS A 159 -20.64 23.18 21.10
C HIS A 159 -19.41 22.61 21.79
N TYR A 160 -19.25 22.94 23.07
CA TYR A 160 -18.17 22.40 23.89
C TYR A 160 -18.59 21.07 24.53
N GLN A 161 -17.96 19.99 24.07
CA GLN A 161 -18.10 18.61 24.51
C GLN A 161 -16.69 18.00 24.54
N PRO A 162 -15.89 18.29 25.59
CA PRO A 162 -14.53 17.80 25.68
C PRO A 162 -14.53 16.27 25.79
N THR A 163 -13.76 15.60 24.94
CA THR A 163 -13.66 14.13 24.89
C THR A 163 -12.33 13.60 25.42
N LYS A 164 -11.25 14.36 25.25
CA LYS A 164 -9.91 14.08 25.79
C LYS A 164 -9.23 15.38 26.18
N VAL A 165 -8.39 15.33 27.21
CA VAL A 165 -7.57 16.45 27.66
C VAL A 165 -6.17 15.94 28.00
N ILE A 166 -5.14 16.71 27.65
CA ILE A 166 -3.75 16.51 28.10
C ILE A 166 -3.18 17.85 28.55
N GLN A 167 -2.15 17.80 29.39
CA GLN A 167 -1.46 19.00 29.89
C GLN A 167 0.04 18.94 29.55
N ASP A 168 0.61 20.06 29.10
CA ASP A 168 2.06 20.19 28.97
C ASP A 168 2.73 20.67 30.26
N ARG A 169 4.07 20.61 30.32
CA ARG A 169 4.88 21.08 31.47
C ARG A 169 4.71 22.57 31.80
N ARG A 170 4.17 23.37 30.88
CA ARG A 170 3.91 24.81 31.08
C ARG A 170 2.51 25.05 31.65
N GLY A 171 1.71 23.99 31.80
CA GLY A 171 0.35 24.03 32.31
C GLY A 171 -0.71 24.32 31.24
N TYR A 172 -0.36 24.38 29.95
CA TYR A 172 -1.36 24.51 28.89
C TYR A 172 -2.13 23.21 28.73
N LEU A 173 -3.44 23.34 28.51
CA LEU A 173 -4.34 22.21 28.27
C LEU A 173 -4.67 22.14 26.78
N TYR A 174 -4.52 20.94 26.22
CA TYR A 174 -4.93 20.63 24.86
C TYR A 174 -6.16 19.73 24.95
N VAL A 175 -7.26 20.16 24.34
CA VAL A 175 -8.56 19.54 24.52
C VAL A 175 -9.11 19.08 23.17
N ALA A 176 -9.39 17.79 23.04
CA ALA A 176 -10.15 17.25 21.93
C ALA A 176 -11.62 17.51 22.20
N ASN A 177 -12.31 18.04 21.19
CA ASN A 177 -13.72 18.37 21.28
C ASN A 177 -14.50 17.53 20.27
N SER A 178 -15.64 17.00 20.69
CA SER A 178 -16.49 16.16 19.85
C SER A 178 -16.86 16.87 18.55
N ASN A 179 -16.55 16.25 17.41
CA ASN A 179 -16.86 16.74 16.06
C ASN A 179 -16.31 18.15 15.71
N ASP A 180 -15.26 18.62 16.37
CA ASP A 180 -14.63 19.91 16.04
C ASP A 180 -13.53 19.76 14.98
N TYR A 181 -13.79 20.27 13.78
CA TYR A 181 -12.86 20.22 12.65
C TYR A 181 -11.75 21.30 12.71
N ARG A 182 -11.82 22.24 13.65
CA ARG A 182 -10.88 23.37 13.74
C ARG A 182 -9.54 23.00 14.40
N GLY A 183 -9.42 21.80 14.94
CA GLY A 183 -8.23 21.31 15.64
C GLY A 183 -8.47 21.15 17.13
N LEU A 184 -7.38 20.99 17.89
CA LEU A 184 -7.44 20.87 19.35
C LEU A 184 -7.64 22.24 19.98
N ILE A 185 -8.47 22.35 21.00
CA ILE A 185 -8.65 23.59 21.74
C ILE A 185 -7.45 23.77 22.66
N LEU A 186 -6.78 24.92 22.57
CA LEU A 186 -5.67 25.29 23.44
C LEU A 186 -6.16 26.23 24.54
N LEU A 187 -6.10 25.78 25.78
CA LEU A 187 -6.34 26.59 26.97
C LEU A 187 -5.02 26.83 27.70
N ASP A 188 -4.86 28.01 28.30
CA ASP A 188 -3.74 28.24 29.21
C ASP A 188 -3.95 27.60 30.59
N ALA A 189 -2.96 27.74 31.48
CA ALA A 189 -3.04 27.23 32.85
C ALA A 189 -4.20 27.83 33.67
N ASN A 190 -4.80 28.94 33.21
CA ASN A 190 -5.97 29.55 33.83
C ASN A 190 -7.31 29.08 33.23
N GLY A 191 -7.28 28.24 32.20
CA GLY A 191 -8.47 27.79 31.47
C GLY A 191 -8.96 28.79 30.42
N GLN A 192 -8.19 29.84 30.11
CA GLN A 192 -8.56 30.81 29.07
C GLN A 192 -8.21 30.29 27.67
N PHE A 193 -9.11 30.50 26.72
CA PHE A 193 -8.90 30.11 25.32
C PHE A 193 -7.78 30.91 24.66
N ARG A 194 -6.84 30.20 24.03
CA ARG A 194 -5.72 30.80 23.29
C ARG A 194 -5.80 30.60 21.78
N GLY A 195 -6.49 29.56 21.33
CA GLY A 195 -6.66 29.28 19.91
C GLY A 195 -6.91 27.80 19.63
N PHE A 196 -6.83 27.45 18.36
CA PHE A 196 -6.82 26.06 17.92
C PHE A 196 -5.40 25.61 17.60
N PHE A 197 -5.06 24.40 18.02
CA PHE A 197 -3.77 23.76 17.84
C PHE A 197 -3.88 22.62 16.82
N ALA A 198 -2.94 22.56 15.89
CA ALA A 198 -2.78 21.50 14.89
C ALA A 198 -4.08 21.07 14.16
N PRO A 199 -4.77 21.98 13.43
CA PRO A 199 -5.91 21.58 12.59
C PRO A 199 -5.52 20.55 11.53
N ASN A 200 -6.41 19.58 11.28
CA ASN A 200 -6.29 18.69 10.13
C ASN A 200 -6.49 19.48 8.82
N ARG A 201 -5.75 19.12 7.77
CA ARG A 201 -5.79 19.82 6.48
C ARG A 201 -6.78 19.15 5.55
N VAL A 202 -7.54 19.95 4.81
CA VAL A 202 -8.36 19.44 3.71
C VAL A 202 -7.46 19.16 2.50
N PRO A 203 -7.50 17.96 1.90
CA PRO A 203 -6.66 17.65 0.74
C PRO A 203 -7.00 18.56 -0.45
N PHE A 204 -5.97 18.84 -1.24
CA PHE A 204 -6.11 19.57 -2.49
C PHE A 204 -6.89 18.74 -3.52
N SER A 205 -7.77 19.39 -4.29
CA SER A 205 -8.57 18.73 -5.34
C SER A 205 -8.71 19.63 -6.56
N LEU A 206 -8.04 19.27 -7.65
CA LEU A 206 -8.16 19.95 -8.96
C LEU A 206 -9.60 19.93 -9.45
N ARG A 207 -10.30 18.80 -9.29
CA ARG A 207 -11.72 18.67 -9.65
C ARG A 207 -12.57 19.72 -8.93
N ARG A 208 -12.31 19.97 -7.64
CA ARG A 208 -13.04 20.99 -6.86
C ARG A 208 -12.76 22.40 -7.38
N ILE A 209 -11.51 22.70 -7.75
CA ILE A 209 -11.16 24.00 -8.35
C ILE A 209 -11.91 24.22 -9.66
N ILE A 210 -11.93 23.19 -10.52
CA ILE A 210 -12.67 23.24 -11.80
C ILE A 210 -14.16 23.42 -11.53
N ILE A 211 -14.76 22.63 -10.62
CA ILE A 211 -16.19 22.76 -10.28
C ILE A 211 -16.48 24.16 -9.73
N ASN A 212 -15.67 24.67 -8.79
CA ASN A 212 -15.88 25.99 -8.20
C ASN A 212 -15.71 27.14 -9.19
N MET A 213 -14.91 26.95 -10.26
CA MET A 213 -14.72 27.94 -11.33
C MET A 213 -15.97 28.09 -12.21
N PHE A 214 -16.73 27.01 -12.40
CA PHE A 214 -17.92 27.01 -13.28
C PHE A 214 -19.26 26.91 -12.52
N ALA A 215 -19.24 26.64 -11.21
CA ALA A 215 -20.44 26.55 -10.39
C ALA A 215 -21.04 27.93 -10.09
N THR A 216 -22.37 28.03 -10.14
CA THR A 216 -23.11 29.23 -9.71
C THR A 216 -23.07 29.40 -8.19
N GLU A 217 -23.34 30.60 -7.67
CA GLU A 217 -23.35 30.84 -6.20
C GLU A 217 -24.33 29.92 -5.46
N ALA A 218 -25.52 29.68 -6.03
CA ALA A 218 -26.49 28.72 -5.49
C ALA A 218 -26.03 27.25 -5.56
N GLN A 219 -25.15 26.89 -6.51
CA GLN A 219 -24.52 25.56 -6.57
C GLN A 219 -23.37 25.43 -5.58
N LYS A 220 -22.61 26.51 -5.34
CA LYS A 220 -21.56 26.56 -4.32
C LYS A 220 -22.12 26.44 -2.90
N GLU A 221 -23.28 27.03 -2.65
CA GLU A 221 -23.97 26.93 -1.36
C GLU A 221 -24.50 25.50 -1.10
N LYS A 222 -24.89 24.77 -2.16
CA LYS A 222 -25.29 23.36 -2.09
C LYS A 222 -24.11 22.37 -2.09
N LEU A 223 -22.90 22.80 -2.48
CA LEU A 223 -21.71 21.99 -2.35
C LEU A 223 -21.30 21.97 -0.88
N SER A 224 -21.39 20.80 -0.24
CA SER A 224 -20.93 20.64 1.14
C SER A 224 -19.50 21.17 1.27
N LYS A 225 -19.28 22.19 2.11
CA LYS A 225 -17.92 22.58 2.52
C LYS A 225 -17.29 21.32 3.13
N THR A 226 -16.26 20.80 2.48
CA THR A 226 -15.52 19.64 3.00
C THR A 226 -14.80 20.10 4.25
N LEU A 227 -15.33 19.73 5.41
CA LEU A 227 -14.70 20.00 6.68
C LEU A 227 -13.55 18.99 6.89
N PRO A 228 -12.44 19.41 7.52
CA PRO A 228 -11.44 18.49 8.02
C PRO A 228 -12.06 17.43 8.94
N THR A 229 -11.46 16.25 8.96
CA THR A 229 -11.77 15.24 9.97
C THR A 229 -11.25 15.71 11.34
N PRO A 230 -12.02 15.56 12.43
CA PRO A 230 -11.57 15.92 13.77
C PRO A 230 -10.52 14.91 14.28
N HIS A 231 -9.69 15.35 15.23
CA HIS A 231 -8.85 14.43 15.99
C HIS A 231 -9.71 13.55 16.90
N SER A 232 -9.42 12.25 16.96
CA SER A 232 -10.12 11.34 17.86
C SER A 232 -9.52 11.34 19.26
N ASN A 233 -8.20 11.28 19.36
CA ASN A 233 -7.49 11.18 20.63
C ASN A 233 -6.09 11.81 20.54
N MET A 234 -5.45 12.01 21.69
CA MET A 234 -4.10 12.55 21.81
C MET A 234 -3.37 12.07 23.06
N ILE A 235 -2.05 12.03 22.98
CA ILE A 235 -1.14 11.83 24.12
C ILE A 235 0.04 12.79 24.03
N ILE A 236 0.76 12.99 25.13
CA ILE A 236 2.03 13.71 25.19
C ILE A 236 3.15 12.78 25.62
N ASP A 237 4.31 12.85 24.96
CA ASP A 237 5.49 12.11 25.38
C ASP A 237 6.34 12.90 26.39
N GLN A 238 7.35 12.23 26.97
CA GLN A 238 8.27 12.83 27.95
C GLN A 238 9.10 14.02 27.41
N TYR A 239 9.17 14.19 26.09
CA TYR A 239 9.87 15.28 25.41
C TYR A 239 8.92 16.43 25.04
N GLY A 240 7.62 16.29 25.28
CA GLY A 240 6.60 17.29 24.99
C GLY A 240 6.04 17.24 23.56
N TYR A 241 6.32 16.18 22.79
CA TYR A 241 5.63 15.96 21.52
C TYR A 241 4.22 15.44 21.76
N ILE A 242 3.26 15.99 21.02
CA ILE A 242 1.86 15.58 21.10
C ILE A 242 1.57 14.65 19.93
N TYR A 243 1.18 13.42 20.22
CA TYR A 243 0.74 12.46 19.20
C TYR A 243 -0.77 12.50 19.10
N THR A 244 -1.31 12.53 17.88
CA THR A 244 -2.76 12.56 17.65
C THR A 244 -3.19 11.46 16.71
N SER A 245 -4.36 10.88 16.97
CA SER A 245 -5.10 10.04 16.03
C SER A 245 -6.22 10.82 15.34
N THR A 246 -6.55 10.42 14.12
CA THR A 246 -7.65 10.98 13.33
C THR A 246 -8.49 9.83 12.79
N VAL A 247 -9.80 9.90 13.06
CA VAL A 247 -10.80 8.94 12.57
C VAL A 247 -11.36 9.36 11.22
N TYR A 248 -11.93 8.41 10.48
CA TYR A 248 -12.59 8.61 9.18
C TYR A 248 -11.73 9.08 8.01
N ASP A 249 -10.44 9.35 8.23
CA ASP A 249 -9.47 9.62 7.16
C ASP A 249 -8.72 8.33 6.79
N ARG A 250 -8.23 8.28 5.55
CA ARG A 250 -7.41 7.19 5.01
C ARG A 250 -5.93 7.47 5.07
N LYS A 251 -5.56 8.75 5.15
CA LYS A 251 -4.18 9.21 5.07
C LYS A 251 -3.86 10.08 6.27
N ASN A 252 -2.59 10.07 6.68
CA ASN A 252 -2.08 10.89 7.76
C ASN A 252 -2.90 10.81 9.07
N GLN A 253 -3.35 9.60 9.39
CA GLN A 253 -4.21 9.32 10.54
C GLN A 253 -3.48 9.49 11.88
N ILE A 254 -2.16 9.27 11.90
CA ILE A 254 -1.30 9.43 13.07
C ILE A 254 -0.29 10.54 12.78
N LYS A 255 -0.18 11.51 13.70
CA LYS A 255 0.74 12.65 13.61
C LYS A 255 1.58 12.76 14.87
N LYS A 256 2.82 13.24 14.74
CA LYS A 256 3.69 13.63 15.87
C LYS A 256 3.90 15.13 15.81
N LEU A 257 3.25 15.88 16.69
CA LEU A 257 3.22 17.33 16.67
C LEU A 257 4.27 17.89 17.61
N ASN A 258 5.04 18.88 17.12
CA ASN A 258 5.88 19.70 17.99
C ASN A 258 5.04 20.74 18.74
N SER A 259 5.67 21.55 19.60
CA SER A 259 5.02 22.60 20.40
C SER A 259 4.30 23.70 19.59
N VAL A 260 4.50 23.76 18.27
CA VAL A 260 3.86 24.71 17.35
C VAL A 260 2.70 24.05 16.58
N GLY A 261 2.51 22.74 16.72
CA GLY A 261 1.45 21.98 16.03
C GLY A 261 1.84 21.56 14.62
N THR A 262 3.14 21.54 14.30
CA THR A 262 3.65 21.02 13.03
C THR A 262 3.94 19.53 13.17
N ASP A 263 3.44 18.75 12.21
CA ASP A 263 3.68 17.30 12.15
C ASP A 263 5.11 17.00 11.69
N VAL A 264 5.87 16.36 12.58
CA VAL A 264 7.28 16.00 12.40
C VAL A 264 7.44 14.73 11.58
N LEU A 265 6.43 13.84 11.54
CA LEU A 265 6.46 12.65 10.69
C LEU A 265 6.38 13.03 9.20
N ASN A 266 5.80 14.19 8.89
CA ASN A 266 5.87 14.91 7.61
C ASN A 266 5.62 14.05 6.36
N ASN A 267 4.43 13.44 6.24
CA ASN A 267 3.95 12.87 4.98
C ASN A 267 2.42 12.79 4.94
N SER A 268 1.79 13.76 4.27
CA SER A 268 0.33 13.83 4.14
C SER A 268 -0.28 12.67 3.36
N ASP A 269 0.52 11.91 2.60
CA ASP A 269 0.05 10.82 1.76
C ASP A 269 0.24 9.42 2.38
N TYR A 270 0.89 9.34 3.54
CA TYR A 270 1.13 8.06 4.22
C TYR A 270 -0.19 7.45 4.72
N VAL A 271 -0.35 6.14 4.52
CA VAL A 271 -1.51 5.36 4.96
C VAL A 271 -1.07 4.47 6.11
N TYR A 272 -1.72 4.61 7.27
CA TYR A 272 -1.47 3.75 8.42
C TYR A 272 -2.42 2.55 8.42
N GLY A 273 -1.93 1.45 8.98
CA GLY A 273 -2.64 0.19 9.12
C GLY A 273 -2.87 -0.52 7.79
N TYR A 274 -3.76 -1.52 7.82
CA TYR A 274 -4.07 -2.33 6.65
C TYR A 274 -5.56 -2.34 6.34
N THR A 275 -5.90 -2.17 5.06
CA THR A 275 -7.28 -2.27 4.60
C THR A 275 -7.62 -3.71 4.30
N PHE A 276 -8.51 -4.30 5.09
CA PHE A 276 -8.97 -5.67 4.89
C PHE A 276 -10.09 -5.72 3.85
N ARG A 277 -10.09 -6.76 3.01
CA ARG A 277 -11.22 -7.06 2.13
C ARG A 277 -12.11 -8.10 2.80
N ARG A 278 -13.38 -7.75 3.06
CA ARG A 278 -14.42 -8.66 3.56
C ARG A 278 -15.51 -8.76 2.49
N GLY A 279 -15.45 -9.82 1.69
CA GLY A 279 -16.32 -10.00 0.53
C GLY A 279 -16.12 -8.90 -0.53
N SER A 280 -17.17 -8.11 -0.77
CA SER A 280 -17.15 -6.95 -1.68
C SER A 280 -16.72 -5.64 -1.02
N GLN A 281 -16.60 -5.61 0.31
CA GLN A 281 -16.29 -4.38 1.06
C GLN A 281 -14.83 -4.32 1.47
N TYR A 282 -14.29 -3.09 1.46
CA TYR A 282 -12.98 -2.77 2.01
C TYR A 282 -13.18 -2.08 3.37
N VAL A 283 -12.66 -2.70 4.42
CA VAL A 283 -12.75 -2.20 5.80
C VAL A 283 -11.40 -1.60 6.17
N GLN A 284 -11.43 -0.31 6.52
CA GLN A 284 -10.23 0.47 6.81
C GLN A 284 -10.03 0.57 8.32
N PRO A 285 -8.78 0.74 8.78
CA PRO A 285 -8.50 0.92 10.19
C PRO A 285 -9.02 2.29 10.65
N ASN A 286 -9.61 2.32 11.84
CA ASN A 286 -10.10 3.52 12.49
C ASN A 286 -9.37 3.68 13.83
N PHE A 287 -8.30 4.48 13.83
CA PHE A 287 -7.44 4.64 15.00
C PHE A 287 -8.12 5.49 16.08
N VAL A 288 -8.55 4.84 17.16
CA VAL A 288 -9.27 5.48 18.27
C VAL A 288 -8.35 5.95 19.38
N ASP A 289 -7.24 5.24 19.59
CA ASP A 289 -6.29 5.58 20.64
C ASP A 289 -4.87 5.10 20.27
N LEU A 290 -3.87 5.66 20.93
CA LEU A 290 -2.47 5.33 20.74
C LEU A 290 -1.67 5.52 22.02
N THR A 291 -0.61 4.74 22.17
CA THR A 291 0.38 4.88 23.23
C THR A 291 1.79 4.83 22.65
N VAL A 292 2.73 5.53 23.29
CA VAL A 292 4.13 5.60 22.85
C VAL A 292 5.01 5.20 24.02
N ASN A 293 5.84 4.19 23.83
CA ASN A 293 6.78 3.76 24.86
C ASN A 293 8.06 4.62 24.86
N GLU A 294 8.92 4.43 25.85
CA GLU A 294 10.18 5.18 26.00
C GLU A 294 11.14 5.02 24.80
N LYS A 295 11.04 3.88 24.09
CA LYS A 295 11.79 3.60 22.85
C LYS A 295 11.23 4.32 21.62
N GLY A 296 10.16 5.08 21.79
CA GLY A 296 9.47 5.81 20.73
C GLY A 296 8.67 4.92 19.77
N ILE A 297 8.33 3.70 20.16
CA ILE A 297 7.43 2.82 19.42
C ILE A 297 6.00 3.27 19.63
N ILE A 298 5.31 3.57 18.53
CA ILE A 298 3.93 4.04 18.51
C ILE A 298 3.01 2.82 18.37
N SER A 299 2.23 2.50 19.40
CA SER A 299 1.20 1.47 19.36
C SER A 299 -0.17 2.11 19.12
N ALA A 300 -0.82 1.80 18.01
CA ALA A 300 -2.09 2.38 17.60
C ALA A 300 -3.20 1.33 17.56
N LEU A 301 -4.33 1.65 18.19
CA LEU A 301 -5.49 0.77 18.35
C LEU A 301 -6.57 1.08 17.30
N ASP A 302 -6.93 0.08 16.49
CA ASP A 302 -8.00 0.15 15.50
C ASP A 302 -9.31 -0.43 16.08
N SER A 303 -10.30 0.42 16.33
CA SER A 303 -11.62 -0.01 16.83
C SER A 303 -12.47 -0.72 15.78
N GLN A 304 -12.22 -0.48 14.50
CA GLN A 304 -13.02 -1.03 13.41
C GLN A 304 -12.73 -2.51 13.22
N ASN A 305 -11.46 -2.91 13.23
CA ASN A 305 -11.03 -4.30 13.03
C ASN A 305 -10.47 -4.96 14.29
N GLY A 306 -10.24 -4.22 15.38
CA GLY A 306 -9.67 -4.72 16.64
C GLY A 306 -8.16 -4.95 16.60
N TRP A 307 -7.47 -4.55 15.52
CA TRP A 307 -6.04 -4.75 15.39
C TRP A 307 -5.24 -3.67 16.13
N ILE A 308 -4.10 -4.07 16.68
CA ILE A 308 -3.11 -3.17 17.24
C ILE A 308 -1.93 -3.16 16.28
N TYR A 309 -1.47 -1.96 15.93
CA TYR A 309 -0.37 -1.74 15.00
C TYR A 309 0.77 -1.02 15.73
N GLN A 310 1.99 -1.53 15.63
CA GLN A 310 3.17 -0.88 16.18
C GLN A 310 4.05 -0.32 15.09
N TYR A 311 4.42 0.95 15.22
CA TYR A 311 5.30 1.67 14.29
C TYR A 311 6.54 2.19 14.99
N ASP A 312 7.66 2.23 14.26
CA ASP A 312 8.82 3.04 14.67
C ASP A 312 8.66 4.52 14.27
N GLN A 313 9.67 5.32 14.60
CA GLN A 313 9.69 6.75 14.29
C GLN A 313 9.83 7.05 12.78
N ASP A 314 10.31 6.09 11.99
CA ASP A 314 10.37 6.15 10.52
C ASP A 314 9.03 5.73 9.87
N ARG A 315 8.04 5.32 10.67
CA ARG A 315 6.72 4.77 10.31
C ARG A 315 6.76 3.36 9.72
N ASN A 316 7.84 2.61 9.87
CA ASN A 316 7.84 1.20 9.49
C ASN A 316 6.89 0.45 10.42
N LEU A 317 5.97 -0.34 9.86
CA LEU A 317 5.11 -1.21 10.66
C LEU A 317 5.96 -2.37 11.21
N LEU A 318 6.16 -2.38 12.52
CA LEU A 318 6.91 -3.39 13.23
C LEU A 318 6.07 -4.65 13.45
N LEU A 319 4.94 -4.50 14.14
CA LEU A 319 4.13 -5.63 14.61
C LEU A 319 2.64 -5.33 14.45
N MET A 320 1.87 -6.38 14.17
CA MET A 320 0.41 -6.33 14.10
C MET A 320 -0.18 -7.56 14.81
N PHE A 321 -1.09 -7.34 15.76
CA PHE A 321 -1.69 -8.40 16.58
C PHE A 321 -3.06 -7.97 17.15
N GLY A 322 -3.81 -8.92 17.72
CA GLY A 322 -5.18 -8.71 18.18
C GLY A 322 -6.21 -9.08 17.13
N GLY A 323 -7.26 -8.27 17.01
CA GLY A 323 -8.36 -8.41 16.05
C GLY A 323 -9.73 -8.47 16.72
N LYS A 324 -10.79 -8.45 15.91
CA LYS A 324 -12.16 -8.70 16.37
C LYS A 324 -12.44 -10.19 16.54
N GLY A 325 -13.07 -10.57 17.64
CA GLY A 325 -13.44 -11.96 17.94
C GLY A 325 -13.74 -12.18 19.42
N GLU A 326 -14.37 -13.31 19.74
CA GLU A 326 -14.81 -13.67 21.11
C GLU A 326 -13.71 -14.28 22.00
N GLU A 327 -12.60 -14.69 21.39
CA GLU A 327 -11.51 -15.33 22.13
C GLU A 327 -10.65 -14.33 22.92
N LYS A 328 -9.98 -14.82 23.97
CA LYS A 328 -8.97 -14.03 24.71
C LYS A 328 -7.85 -13.59 23.77
N GLY A 329 -7.49 -12.31 23.82
CA GLY A 329 -6.58 -11.68 22.87
C GLY A 329 -7.26 -11.00 21.69
N TYR A 330 -8.59 -11.12 21.56
CA TYR A 330 -9.42 -10.40 20.59
C TYR A 330 -10.42 -9.50 21.31
N PHE A 331 -11.02 -8.55 20.58
CA PHE A 331 -11.85 -7.48 21.12
C PHE A 331 -13.24 -7.40 20.47
N GLY A 332 -14.21 -6.88 21.22
CA GLY A 332 -15.52 -6.46 20.72
C GLY A 332 -15.44 -5.03 20.16
N TYR A 333 -15.29 -4.05 21.07
CA TYR A 333 -15.15 -2.64 20.73
C TYR A 333 -14.07 -1.98 21.61
N PRO A 334 -12.79 -2.12 21.24
CA PRO A 334 -11.71 -1.57 22.03
C PRO A 334 -11.65 -0.05 21.85
N THR A 335 -11.57 0.69 22.96
CA THR A 335 -11.67 2.16 22.98
C THR A 335 -10.37 2.85 23.39
N SER A 336 -9.57 2.23 24.25
CA SER A 336 -8.33 2.82 24.74
C SER A 336 -7.19 1.82 24.86
N ILE A 337 -5.96 2.30 24.74
CA ILE A 337 -4.70 1.55 24.90
C ILE A 337 -3.67 2.35 25.69
N VAL A 338 -3.05 1.73 26.71
CA VAL A 338 -1.92 2.32 27.45
C VAL A 338 -0.82 1.28 27.62
N GLY A 339 0.43 1.73 27.71
CA GLY A 339 1.60 0.88 27.92
C GLY A 339 2.33 1.25 29.19
N ASP A 340 2.93 0.25 29.84
CA ASP A 340 3.83 0.46 30.99
C ASP A 340 5.32 0.48 30.58
N ALA A 341 6.20 0.72 31.55
CA ALA A 341 7.64 0.76 31.34
C ALA A 341 8.25 -0.61 30.98
N ASP A 342 7.63 -1.70 31.44
CA ASP A 342 8.02 -3.08 31.10
C ASP A 342 7.55 -3.49 29.68
N GLY A 343 6.78 -2.62 29.02
CA GLY A 343 6.29 -2.80 27.66
C GLY A 343 5.00 -3.62 27.56
N TYR A 344 4.32 -3.91 28.68
CA TYR A 344 2.97 -4.47 28.67
C TYR A 344 1.99 -3.46 28.11
N LEU A 345 0.94 -3.95 27.46
CA LEU A 345 -0.13 -3.14 26.89
C LEU A 345 -1.45 -3.52 27.54
N TYR A 346 -2.18 -2.50 28.00
CA TYR A 346 -3.50 -2.60 28.57
C TYR A 346 -4.47 -2.08 27.52
N ILE A 347 -5.52 -2.84 27.22
CA ILE A 347 -6.54 -2.48 26.23
C ILE A 347 -7.90 -2.52 26.89
N LEU A 348 -8.60 -1.39 26.85
CA LEU A 348 -9.95 -1.24 27.37
C LEU A 348 -10.96 -1.63 26.29
N ASP A 349 -11.80 -2.62 26.58
CA ASP A 349 -12.88 -3.07 25.69
C ASP A 349 -14.22 -2.61 26.25
N LYS A 350 -14.85 -1.67 25.54
CA LYS A 350 -16.11 -1.05 25.94
C LYS A 350 -17.27 -2.02 25.92
N ASP A 351 -17.34 -2.91 24.92
CA ASP A 351 -18.48 -3.84 24.79
C ASP A 351 -18.42 -4.94 25.86
N ARG A 352 -17.21 -5.25 26.35
CA ARG A 352 -16.97 -6.28 27.36
C ARG A 352 -16.79 -5.76 28.77
N ASN A 353 -16.71 -4.43 28.94
CA ASN A 353 -16.46 -3.78 30.22
C ASN A 353 -15.24 -4.40 30.95
N ASN A 354 -14.15 -4.68 30.22
CA ASN A 354 -12.93 -5.26 30.79
C ASN A 354 -11.66 -4.62 30.23
N VAL A 355 -10.55 -4.83 30.93
CA VAL A 355 -9.20 -4.44 30.49
C VAL A 355 -8.41 -5.72 30.24
N GLN A 356 -7.99 -5.94 28.99
CA GLN A 356 -7.09 -7.03 28.63
C GLN A 356 -5.63 -6.58 28.66
N ILE A 357 -4.77 -7.37 29.28
CA ILE A 357 -3.33 -7.11 29.41
C ILE A 357 -2.57 -8.04 28.46
N PHE A 358 -1.68 -7.44 27.67
CA PHE A 358 -0.78 -8.13 26.77
C PHE A 358 0.65 -7.93 27.22
N ARG A 359 1.42 -9.01 27.26
CA ARG A 359 2.86 -8.94 27.52
C ARG A 359 3.66 -9.04 26.22
N PRO A 360 4.78 -8.34 26.09
CA PRO A 360 5.66 -8.51 24.95
C PRO A 360 6.23 -9.94 24.96
N THR A 361 6.52 -10.45 23.77
CA THR A 361 7.33 -11.65 23.59
C THR A 361 8.78 -11.25 23.34
N GLN A 362 9.70 -12.20 23.51
CA GLN A 362 11.11 -11.99 23.14
C GLN A 362 11.28 -11.53 21.68
N PHE A 363 10.38 -11.96 20.78
CA PHE A 363 10.38 -11.48 19.40
C PHE A 363 10.10 -9.98 19.32
N ALA A 364 9.10 -9.47 20.02
CA ALA A 364 8.81 -8.03 20.06
C ALA A 364 9.93 -7.23 20.71
N GLU A 365 10.49 -7.72 21.81
CA GLU A 365 11.62 -7.07 22.49
C GLU A 365 12.83 -6.91 21.56
N LEU A 366 13.17 -7.96 20.80
CA LEU A 366 14.26 -7.92 19.83
C LEU A 366 13.97 -6.92 18.70
N VAL A 367 12.74 -6.89 18.17
CA VAL A 367 12.32 -5.95 17.12
C VAL A 367 12.39 -4.51 17.63
N HIS A 368 11.89 -4.24 18.84
CA HIS A 368 11.94 -2.91 19.45
C HIS A 368 13.37 -2.47 19.76
N ALA A 369 14.19 -3.35 20.33
CA ALA A 369 15.60 -3.06 20.62
C ALA A 369 16.40 -2.78 19.32
N ALA A 370 16.13 -3.51 18.25
CA ALA A 370 16.76 -3.27 16.96
C ALA A 370 16.40 -1.90 16.37
N SER A 371 15.12 -1.49 16.52
CA SER A 371 14.63 -0.19 16.10
C SER A 371 15.24 0.94 16.93
N GLU A 372 15.29 0.78 18.25
CA GLU A 372 15.87 1.73 19.20
C GLU A 372 17.36 1.98 18.90
N LEU A 373 18.16 0.91 18.81
CA LEU A 373 19.59 1.02 18.50
C LEU A 373 19.84 1.74 17.17
N TYR A 374 18.97 1.55 16.18
CA TYR A 374 19.07 2.24 14.90
C TYR A 374 18.79 3.74 15.04
N VAL A 375 17.75 4.12 15.79
CA VAL A 375 17.40 5.52 16.06
C VAL A 375 18.50 6.23 16.87
N ASP A 376 19.10 5.52 17.84
CA ASP A 376 20.22 6.02 18.65
C ASP A 376 21.54 6.17 17.86
N GLY A 377 21.56 5.79 16.58
CA GLY A 377 22.76 5.85 15.74
C GLY A 377 23.76 4.72 16.00
N ARG A 378 23.42 3.74 16.84
CA ARG A 378 24.26 2.57 17.17
C ARG A 378 24.13 1.48 16.10
N TYR A 379 24.45 1.83 14.86
CA TYR A 379 24.19 0.98 13.69
C TYR A 379 24.94 -0.36 13.71
N GLN A 380 26.17 -0.40 14.25
CA GLN A 380 26.94 -1.63 14.38
C GLN A 380 26.22 -2.67 15.26
N GLU A 381 25.57 -2.20 16.31
CA GLU A 381 24.87 -3.04 17.28
C GLU A 381 23.45 -3.37 16.82
N ALA A 382 22.78 -2.45 16.11
CA ALA A 382 21.41 -2.64 15.61
C ALA A 382 21.25 -3.90 14.74
N ALA A 383 22.28 -4.30 14.00
CA ALA A 383 22.26 -5.52 13.19
C ALA A 383 22.18 -6.81 14.03
N GLY A 384 22.65 -6.80 15.29
CA GLY A 384 22.66 -7.95 16.19
C GLY A 384 21.25 -8.46 16.49
N PRO A 385 20.36 -7.64 17.10
CA PRO A 385 18.99 -8.04 17.38
C PRO A 385 18.22 -8.47 16.13
N TRP A 386 18.41 -7.80 14.98
CA TRP A 386 17.78 -8.23 13.73
C TRP A 386 18.21 -9.62 13.27
N ARG A 387 19.48 -10.01 13.47
CA ARG A 387 19.94 -11.37 13.17
C ARG A 387 19.26 -12.41 14.07
N GLU A 388 18.99 -12.07 15.33
CA GLU A 388 18.21 -12.95 16.21
C GLU A 388 16.74 -13.04 15.75
N VAL A 389 16.11 -11.92 15.35
CA VAL A 389 14.74 -11.90 14.79
C VAL A 389 14.59 -12.86 13.60
N ILE A 390 15.60 -12.90 12.71
CA ILE A 390 15.61 -13.78 11.52
C ILE A 390 15.65 -15.27 11.90
N LYS A 391 16.20 -15.63 13.07
CA LYS A 391 16.17 -17.02 13.57
C LYS A 391 14.75 -17.45 13.97
N TYR A 392 13.93 -16.53 14.49
CA TYR A 392 12.52 -16.79 14.78
C TYR A 392 11.67 -16.81 13.51
N ASN A 393 11.91 -15.89 12.59
CA ASN A 393 11.20 -15.82 11.32
C ASN A 393 12.12 -15.35 10.19
N THR A 394 12.59 -16.29 9.39
CA THR A 394 13.50 -16.01 8.26
C THR A 394 12.87 -15.13 7.18
N ASN A 395 11.54 -15.16 7.05
CA ASN A 395 10.81 -14.38 6.06
C ASN A 395 10.49 -12.95 6.52
N TYR A 396 10.78 -12.58 7.76
CA TYR A 396 10.50 -11.26 8.32
C TYR A 396 11.35 -10.18 7.63
N SER A 397 10.82 -9.65 6.53
CA SER A 397 11.52 -8.76 5.59
C SER A 397 11.97 -7.45 6.22
N LEU A 398 11.29 -7.00 7.26
CA LEU A 398 11.70 -5.80 8.00
C LEU A 398 13.06 -6.01 8.69
N ALA A 399 13.36 -7.19 9.23
CA ALA A 399 14.68 -7.44 9.83
C ALA A 399 15.80 -7.37 8.79
N TRP A 400 15.60 -7.98 7.62
CA TRP A 400 16.55 -7.86 6.52
C TRP A 400 16.70 -6.41 6.03
N SER A 401 15.60 -5.65 5.96
CA SER A 401 15.65 -4.21 5.64
C SER A 401 16.38 -3.41 6.71
N GLY A 402 16.17 -3.70 7.99
CA GLY A 402 16.84 -3.05 9.12
C GLY A 402 18.35 -3.31 9.11
N ILE A 403 18.77 -4.55 8.83
CA ILE A 403 20.18 -4.90 8.62
C ILE A 403 20.74 -4.14 7.40
N GLY A 404 20.00 -4.09 6.29
CA GLY A 404 20.39 -3.33 5.10
C GLY A 404 20.61 -1.85 5.40
N LYS A 405 19.68 -1.22 6.14
CA LYS A 405 19.77 0.18 6.59
C LYS A 405 20.99 0.39 7.49
N ALA A 406 21.26 -0.52 8.43
CA ALA A 406 22.45 -0.45 9.28
C ALA A 406 23.74 -0.51 8.46
N TYR A 407 23.85 -1.45 7.51
CA TYR A 407 25.02 -1.54 6.63
C TYR A 407 25.18 -0.33 5.70
N MET A 408 24.08 0.27 5.23
CA MET A 408 24.14 1.54 4.50
C MET A 408 24.81 2.64 5.32
N LYS A 409 24.46 2.76 6.61
CA LYS A 409 25.06 3.76 7.51
C LYS A 409 26.51 3.47 7.87
N LEU A 410 26.92 2.21 7.79
CA LEU A 410 28.31 1.77 7.97
C LEU A 410 29.12 1.80 6.67
N GLU A 411 28.53 2.28 5.57
CA GLU A 411 29.13 2.32 4.21
C GLU A 411 29.53 0.93 3.67
N GLU A 412 28.98 -0.15 4.24
CA GLU A 412 29.18 -1.52 3.79
C GLU A 412 28.17 -1.88 2.69
N PHE A 413 28.21 -1.14 1.58
CA PHE A 413 27.16 -1.16 0.55
C PHE A 413 26.95 -2.55 -0.09
N ASP A 414 27.99 -3.38 -0.23
CA ASP A 414 27.86 -4.75 -0.76
C ASP A 414 26.99 -5.65 0.15
N LYS A 415 27.18 -5.54 1.48
CA LYS A 415 26.37 -6.28 2.45
C LYS A 415 24.96 -5.72 2.53
N ALA A 416 24.81 -4.39 2.43
CA ALA A 416 23.51 -3.74 2.37
C ALA A 416 22.69 -4.22 1.16
N LEU A 417 23.32 -4.31 -0.01
CA LEU A 417 22.70 -4.78 -1.25
C LEU A 417 22.16 -6.22 -1.10
N GLN A 418 22.94 -7.12 -0.49
CA GLN A 418 22.48 -8.49 -0.21
C GLN A 418 21.31 -8.52 0.78
N ALA A 419 21.41 -7.76 1.87
CA ALA A 419 20.35 -7.70 2.89
C ALA A 419 19.03 -7.16 2.30
N TYR A 420 19.08 -6.08 1.50
CA TYR A 420 17.90 -5.55 0.82
C TYR A 420 17.32 -6.51 -0.23
N HIS A 421 18.16 -7.30 -0.90
CA HIS A 421 17.69 -8.34 -1.79
C HIS A 421 16.86 -9.41 -1.04
N TYR A 422 17.35 -9.91 0.09
CA TYR A 422 16.61 -10.84 0.94
C TYR A 422 15.33 -10.24 1.51
N ALA A 423 15.36 -8.95 1.85
CA ALA A 423 14.20 -8.19 2.29
C ALA A 423 13.13 -7.96 1.19
N ARG A 424 13.44 -8.33 -0.05
CA ARG A 424 12.75 -7.89 -1.27
C ARG A 424 12.54 -6.36 -1.35
N ASN A 425 13.43 -5.57 -0.74
CA ASN A 425 13.36 -4.12 -0.69
C ASN A 425 14.13 -3.52 -1.87
N ARG A 426 13.43 -3.30 -2.99
CA ARG A 426 14.04 -2.81 -4.24
C ARG A 426 14.51 -1.36 -4.15
N ASP A 427 13.87 -0.54 -3.32
CA ASP A 427 14.26 0.86 -3.11
C ASP A 427 15.60 0.93 -2.38
N GLY A 428 15.70 0.28 -1.21
CA GLY A 428 16.96 0.19 -0.47
C GLY A 428 18.08 -0.49 -1.27
N TYR A 429 17.76 -1.56 -2.01
CA TYR A 429 18.72 -2.21 -2.92
C TYR A 429 19.25 -1.22 -3.96
N SER A 430 18.36 -0.42 -4.57
CA SER A 430 18.73 0.56 -5.58
C SER A 430 19.63 1.67 -5.02
N GLU A 431 19.38 2.10 -3.78
CA GLU A 431 20.21 3.11 -3.11
C GLU A 431 21.61 2.56 -2.86
N ALA A 432 21.73 1.34 -2.31
CA ALA A 432 23.01 0.67 -2.10
C ALA A 432 23.77 0.46 -3.42
N PHE A 433 23.08 0.01 -4.47
CA PHE A 433 23.65 -0.14 -5.81
C PHE A 433 24.14 1.20 -6.38
N GLY A 434 23.40 2.29 -6.16
CA GLY A 434 23.80 3.63 -6.55
C GLY A 434 25.13 4.04 -5.93
N GLU A 435 25.31 3.83 -4.63
CA GLU A 435 26.56 4.14 -3.92
C GLU A 435 27.74 3.31 -4.43
N LEU A 436 27.55 2.00 -4.63
CA LEU A 436 28.57 1.13 -5.24
C LEU A 436 28.97 1.60 -6.64
N ARG A 437 27.97 1.94 -7.46
CA ARG A 437 28.18 2.49 -8.80
C ARG A 437 28.97 3.78 -8.75
N HIS A 438 28.62 4.71 -7.86
CA HIS A 438 29.32 5.98 -7.68
C HIS A 438 30.76 5.78 -7.22
N ALA A 439 31.00 4.89 -6.24
CA ALA A 439 32.33 4.54 -5.79
C ALA A 439 33.19 3.95 -6.92
N TRP A 440 32.63 3.03 -7.71
CA TRP A 440 33.31 2.42 -8.85
C TRP A 440 33.67 3.45 -9.93
N VAL A 441 32.74 4.33 -10.31
CA VAL A 441 32.99 5.37 -11.32
C VAL A 441 34.06 6.36 -10.84
N ARG A 442 34.04 6.76 -9.56
CA ARG A 442 35.07 7.65 -9.00
C ARG A 442 36.45 7.00 -9.06
N ALA A 443 36.55 5.72 -8.72
CA ALA A 443 37.82 4.97 -8.76
C ALA A 443 38.31 4.68 -10.20
N ASN A 444 37.39 4.54 -11.16
CA ASN A 444 37.67 4.08 -12.52
C ASN A 444 37.23 5.08 -13.60
N PHE A 445 37.32 6.38 -13.34
CA PHE A 445 36.75 7.41 -14.21
C PHE A 445 37.21 7.30 -15.67
N GLY A 446 38.52 7.12 -15.90
CA GLY A 446 39.07 6.96 -17.25
C GLY A 446 38.49 5.74 -18.00
N LEU A 447 38.37 4.61 -17.31
CA LEU A 447 37.76 3.40 -17.87
C LEU A 447 36.27 3.61 -18.17
N ALA A 448 35.54 4.30 -17.28
CA ALA A 448 34.13 4.60 -17.50
C ALA A 448 33.92 5.43 -18.78
N VAL A 449 34.75 6.46 -19.02
CA VAL A 449 34.72 7.26 -20.25
C VAL A 449 35.02 6.40 -21.49
N LEU A 450 36.02 5.51 -21.42
CA LEU A 450 36.34 4.59 -22.51
C LEU A 450 35.20 3.61 -22.81
N LEU A 451 34.52 3.08 -21.79
CA LEU A 451 33.37 2.19 -21.95
C LEU A 451 32.19 2.93 -22.59
N ILE A 452 31.94 4.20 -22.22
CA ILE A 452 30.92 5.03 -22.86
C ILE A 452 31.26 5.26 -24.33
N ALA A 453 32.52 5.61 -24.64
CA ALA A 453 32.97 5.78 -26.02
C ALA A 453 32.83 4.48 -26.83
N ALA A 454 33.21 3.33 -26.25
CA ALA A 454 33.04 2.02 -26.87
C ALA A 454 31.56 1.68 -27.11
N PHE A 455 30.67 2.01 -26.17
CA PHE A 455 29.23 1.82 -26.31
C PHE A 455 28.65 2.68 -27.44
N ILE A 456 29.08 3.94 -27.58
CA ILE A 456 28.69 4.81 -28.70
C ILE A 456 29.19 4.23 -30.03
N LEU A 457 30.45 3.78 -30.10
CA LEU A 457 30.99 3.15 -31.30
C LEU A 457 30.25 1.85 -31.66
N LEU A 458 29.85 1.06 -30.66
CA LEU A 458 29.01 -0.13 -30.85
C LEU A 458 27.66 0.24 -31.47
N ILE A 459 26.98 1.28 -30.96
CA ILE A 459 25.72 1.76 -31.54
C ILE A 459 25.92 2.21 -32.99
N VAL A 460 26.97 2.98 -33.28
CA VAL A 460 27.30 3.40 -34.65
C VAL A 460 27.57 2.19 -35.55
N GLY A 461 28.28 1.18 -35.06
CA GLY A 461 28.54 -0.07 -35.75
C GLY A 461 27.26 -0.85 -36.06
N ILE A 462 26.36 -0.98 -35.08
CA ILE A 462 25.04 -1.62 -35.25
C ILE A 462 24.22 -0.87 -36.30
N VAL A 463 24.16 0.46 -36.24
CA VAL A 463 23.44 1.28 -37.23
C VAL A 463 24.01 1.07 -38.62
N LYS A 464 25.34 1.08 -38.79
CA LYS A 464 26.00 0.80 -40.09
C LYS A 464 25.71 -0.63 -40.57
N ALA A 465 25.70 -1.63 -39.68
CA ALA A 465 25.36 -3.00 -40.02
C ALA A 465 23.89 -3.13 -40.48
N LEU A 466 22.96 -2.49 -39.78
CA LEU A 466 21.54 -2.46 -40.17
C LEU A 466 21.34 -1.73 -41.50
N GLN A 467 22.07 -0.63 -41.76
CA GLN A 467 22.06 0.07 -43.05
C GLN A 467 22.63 -0.80 -44.18
N TRP A 468 23.71 -1.54 -43.93
CA TRP A 468 24.28 -2.48 -44.89
C TRP A 468 23.32 -3.62 -45.22
N ILE A 469 22.68 -4.21 -44.19
CA ILE A 469 21.61 -5.22 -44.36
C ILE A 469 20.47 -4.64 -45.18
N TYR A 470 20.00 -3.44 -44.86
CA TYR A 470 18.89 -2.77 -45.54
C TYR A 470 19.18 -2.52 -47.04
N ARG A 471 20.42 -2.25 -47.41
CA ARG A 471 20.83 -1.96 -48.81
C ARG A 471 21.18 -3.21 -49.62
N ARG A 472 21.32 -4.39 -49.00
CA ARG A 472 21.73 -5.62 -49.68
C ARG A 472 20.64 -6.11 -50.66
N PRO A 473 20.98 -6.58 -51.87
CA PRO A 473 20.00 -7.11 -52.82
C PRO A 473 19.15 -8.23 -52.21
N TRP A 474 17.83 -8.15 -52.38
CA TRP A 474 16.86 -9.10 -51.82
C TRP A 474 17.12 -10.54 -52.28
N ASP A 475 17.37 -10.72 -53.58
CA ASP A 475 17.52 -12.04 -54.19
C ASP A 475 18.77 -12.79 -53.70
N GLN A 476 19.80 -12.05 -53.30
CA GLN A 476 21.06 -12.58 -52.79
C GLN A 476 21.08 -12.77 -51.26
N SER A 477 19.96 -12.49 -50.59
CA SER A 477 19.85 -12.53 -49.12
C SER A 477 19.18 -13.82 -48.65
N GLY A 478 19.68 -14.41 -47.55
CA GLY A 478 19.06 -15.56 -46.91
C GLY A 478 17.77 -15.20 -46.17
N ILE A 479 17.00 -16.19 -45.73
CA ILE A 479 15.68 -16.00 -45.12
C ILE A 479 15.70 -15.03 -43.91
N VAL A 480 16.68 -15.15 -43.02
CA VAL A 480 16.83 -14.30 -41.83
C VAL A 480 17.11 -12.84 -42.23
N VAL A 481 18.00 -12.64 -43.20
CA VAL A 481 18.35 -11.30 -43.70
C VAL A 481 17.14 -10.67 -44.38
N ARG A 482 16.40 -11.42 -45.19
CA ARG A 482 15.15 -10.96 -45.82
C ARG A 482 14.09 -10.57 -44.79
N THR A 483 13.90 -11.37 -43.74
CA THR A 483 12.97 -11.06 -42.65
C THR A 483 13.37 -9.76 -41.93
N LEU A 484 14.66 -9.59 -41.61
CA LEU A 484 15.16 -8.38 -40.97
C LEU A 484 15.04 -7.15 -41.89
N GLN A 485 15.35 -7.29 -43.18
CA GLN A 485 15.16 -6.24 -44.18
C GLN A 485 13.70 -5.78 -44.23
N LEU A 486 12.76 -6.73 -44.31
CA LEU A 486 11.33 -6.43 -44.39
C LEU A 486 10.82 -5.78 -43.10
N MET A 487 11.29 -6.23 -41.93
CA MET A 487 10.98 -5.65 -40.63
C MET A 487 11.50 -4.20 -40.52
N LEU A 488 12.75 -3.95 -40.90
CA LEU A 488 13.33 -2.60 -40.93
C LEU A 488 12.61 -1.69 -41.93
N LYS A 489 12.19 -2.23 -43.09
CA LYS A 489 11.44 -1.48 -44.08
C LYS A 489 10.06 -1.11 -43.57
N ILE A 490 9.34 -2.04 -42.93
CA ILE A 490 8.06 -1.74 -42.28
C ILE A 490 8.24 -0.69 -41.18
N MET A 491 9.33 -0.77 -40.41
CA MET A 491 9.63 0.17 -39.33
C MET A 491 9.87 1.60 -39.83
N PHE A 492 10.70 1.79 -40.85
CA PHE A 492 11.13 3.14 -41.28
C PHE A 492 10.40 3.64 -42.54
N ARG A 493 9.79 2.76 -43.33
CA ARG A 493 9.03 3.05 -44.57
C ARG A 493 7.78 2.15 -44.65
N PRO A 494 6.83 2.31 -43.72
CA PRO A 494 5.70 1.38 -43.54
C PRO A 494 4.88 1.15 -44.82
N ALA A 495 4.63 2.21 -45.60
CA ALA A 495 3.87 2.09 -46.84
C ALA A 495 4.53 1.15 -47.86
N GLU A 496 5.83 1.32 -48.11
CA GLU A 496 6.60 0.43 -49.00
C GLU A 496 6.68 -0.98 -48.40
N GLY A 497 6.97 -1.08 -47.11
CA GLY A 497 7.14 -2.38 -46.43
C GLY A 497 5.88 -3.24 -46.45
N PHE A 498 4.71 -2.67 -46.17
CA PHE A 498 3.45 -3.42 -46.24
C PHE A 498 3.01 -3.74 -47.66
N TRP A 499 3.32 -2.86 -48.63
CA TRP A 499 3.06 -3.13 -50.03
C TRP A 499 3.88 -4.34 -50.52
N GLU A 500 5.17 -4.39 -50.21
CA GLU A 500 6.04 -5.53 -50.52
C GLU A 500 5.62 -6.82 -49.79
N LEU A 501 5.15 -6.68 -48.54
CA LEU A 501 4.63 -7.80 -47.75
C LEU A 501 3.40 -8.45 -48.42
N LYS A 502 2.44 -7.64 -48.89
CA LYS A 502 1.17 -8.11 -49.49
C LYS A 502 1.29 -8.44 -50.98
N VAL A 503 1.77 -7.49 -51.79
CA VAL A 503 1.70 -7.53 -53.26
C VAL A 503 2.84 -8.37 -53.83
N GLU A 504 4.08 -8.13 -53.40
CA GLU A 504 5.24 -8.89 -53.86
C GLU A 504 5.40 -10.24 -53.14
N ARG A 505 4.51 -10.54 -52.17
CA ARG A 505 4.50 -11.79 -51.38
C ARG A 505 5.87 -12.10 -50.77
N LYS A 506 6.61 -11.06 -50.38
CA LYS A 506 7.94 -11.19 -49.76
C LYS A 506 7.90 -11.73 -48.33
N GLY A 507 6.72 -11.75 -47.70
CA GLY A 507 6.49 -12.36 -46.38
C GLY A 507 5.92 -13.78 -46.43
N SER A 508 6.07 -14.51 -45.33
CA SER A 508 5.46 -15.84 -45.12
C SER A 508 4.70 -15.88 -43.79
N PRO A 509 3.49 -16.47 -43.74
CA PRO A 509 2.73 -16.65 -42.50
C PRO A 509 3.49 -17.47 -41.44
N LEU A 510 4.30 -18.45 -41.86
CA LEU A 510 5.16 -19.22 -40.96
C LEU A 510 6.19 -18.31 -40.28
N VAL A 511 6.81 -17.41 -41.04
CA VAL A 511 7.74 -16.42 -40.49
C VAL A 511 7.01 -15.47 -39.54
N GLY A 512 5.77 -15.07 -39.84
CA GLY A 512 4.93 -14.30 -38.92
C GLY A 512 4.70 -15.00 -37.58
N ALA A 513 4.40 -16.31 -37.59
CA ALA A 513 4.26 -17.10 -36.37
C ALA A 513 5.59 -17.20 -35.59
N ILE A 514 6.72 -17.38 -36.30
CA ILE A 514 8.06 -17.38 -35.69
C ILE A 514 8.38 -16.02 -35.05
N LEU A 515 8.03 -14.91 -35.70
CA LEU A 515 8.21 -13.57 -35.13
C LEU A 515 7.41 -13.40 -33.83
N MET A 516 6.19 -13.93 -33.75
CA MET A 516 5.40 -13.90 -32.51
C MET A 516 5.98 -14.79 -31.41
N LEU A 517 6.55 -15.95 -31.76
CA LEU A 517 7.33 -16.75 -30.82
C LEU A 517 8.58 -16.00 -30.32
N LEU A 518 9.25 -15.25 -31.20
CA LEU A 518 10.36 -14.38 -30.81
C LEU A 518 9.91 -13.22 -29.93
N VAL A 519 8.72 -12.64 -30.16
CA VAL A 519 8.15 -11.61 -29.27
C VAL A 519 7.95 -12.19 -27.87
N PHE A 520 7.41 -13.40 -27.78
CA PHE A 520 7.29 -14.11 -26.51
C PHE A 520 8.67 -14.41 -25.89
N ALA A 521 9.64 -14.86 -26.67
CA ALA A 521 11.00 -15.10 -26.17
C ALA A 521 11.67 -13.82 -25.66
N VAL A 522 11.53 -12.70 -26.36
CA VAL A 522 12.03 -11.38 -25.91
C VAL A 522 11.30 -10.93 -24.64
N ARG A 523 10.00 -11.22 -24.51
CA ARG A 523 9.26 -10.95 -23.28
C ARG A 523 9.76 -11.80 -22.10
N VAL A 524 9.99 -13.09 -22.30
CA VAL A 524 10.57 -13.98 -21.28
C VAL A 524 11.97 -13.49 -20.91
N PHE A 525 12.79 -13.11 -21.89
CA PHE A 525 14.10 -12.51 -21.65
C PHE A 525 13.98 -11.23 -20.81
N ASP A 526 13.06 -10.32 -21.15
CA ASP A 526 12.81 -9.10 -20.38
C ASP A 526 12.37 -9.40 -18.93
N ILE A 527 11.59 -10.46 -18.69
CA ILE A 527 11.19 -10.86 -17.34
C ILE A 527 12.39 -11.41 -16.56
N GLN A 528 13.21 -12.27 -17.18
CA GLN A 528 14.30 -12.98 -16.50
C GLN A 528 15.54 -12.12 -16.27
N PHE A 529 15.87 -11.25 -17.23
CA PHE A 529 17.14 -10.52 -17.24
C PHE A 529 17.03 -9.03 -16.90
N LYS A 530 15.83 -8.50 -16.64
CA LYS A 530 15.69 -7.12 -16.13
C LYS A 530 16.30 -7.04 -14.73
N SER A 531 17.04 -5.95 -14.48
CA SER A 531 17.72 -5.77 -13.21
C SER A 531 16.73 -5.71 -12.04
N TYR A 532 17.16 -6.24 -10.90
CA TYR A 532 16.32 -6.41 -9.72
C TYR A 532 15.71 -5.08 -9.22
N GLN A 533 16.50 -4.00 -9.27
CA GLN A 533 16.09 -2.66 -8.85
C GLN A 533 15.07 -1.98 -9.79
N ILE A 534 15.03 -2.36 -11.07
CA ILE A 534 14.09 -1.80 -12.05
C ILE A 534 12.84 -2.69 -12.19
N ALA A 535 12.97 -4.00 -12.01
CA ALA A 535 11.87 -4.95 -12.12
C ALA A 535 10.75 -4.65 -11.11
N ASN A 536 9.50 -4.76 -11.57
CA ASN A 536 8.33 -4.56 -10.70
C ASN A 536 7.91 -5.85 -9.96
N VAL A 537 8.25 -7.00 -10.51
CA VAL A 537 7.85 -8.33 -10.04
C VAL A 537 9.04 -9.27 -10.15
N ASP A 538 9.16 -10.21 -9.22
CA ASP A 538 10.20 -11.22 -9.31
C ASP A 538 9.84 -12.24 -10.40
N PRO A 539 10.81 -12.77 -11.17
CA PRO A 539 10.53 -13.70 -12.26
C PRO A 539 9.76 -14.95 -11.82
N LYS A 540 9.96 -15.40 -10.57
CA LYS A 540 9.29 -16.54 -9.94
C LYS A 540 7.80 -16.32 -9.68
N ASP A 541 7.36 -15.07 -9.57
CA ASP A 541 5.97 -14.71 -9.28
C ASP A 541 5.15 -14.50 -10.58
N VAL A 542 5.79 -14.62 -11.76
CA VAL A 542 5.15 -14.41 -13.06
C VAL A 542 4.65 -15.73 -13.66
N SER A 543 3.35 -15.80 -13.95
CA SER A 543 2.77 -16.92 -14.68
C SER A 543 3.07 -16.84 -16.18
N LEU A 544 3.86 -17.79 -16.68
CA LEU A 544 4.16 -17.91 -18.10
C LEU A 544 2.90 -18.12 -18.95
N PHE A 545 1.91 -18.85 -18.42
CA PHE A 545 0.64 -19.06 -19.12
C PHE A 545 -0.11 -17.75 -19.37
N LEU A 546 -0.16 -16.87 -18.37
CA LEU A 546 -0.79 -15.55 -18.52
C LEU A 546 -0.03 -14.65 -19.53
N GLU A 547 1.30 -14.74 -19.58
CA GLU A 547 2.09 -13.99 -20.57
C GLU A 547 1.88 -14.53 -22.00
N ILE A 548 1.77 -15.86 -22.17
CA ILE A 548 1.39 -16.48 -23.46
C ILE A 548 0.00 -15.99 -23.88
N ALA A 549 -0.99 -16.06 -22.99
CA ALA A 549 -2.35 -15.60 -23.27
C ALA A 549 -2.38 -14.11 -23.62
N ARG A 550 -1.59 -13.28 -22.93
CA ARG A 550 -1.50 -11.83 -23.21
C ARG A 550 -0.93 -11.54 -24.59
N ILE A 551 0.12 -12.25 -25.04
CA ILE A 551 0.75 -11.97 -26.34
C ILE A 551 -0.03 -12.62 -27.48
N PHE A 552 -0.23 -13.94 -27.42
CA PHE A 552 -0.87 -14.68 -28.50
C PHE A 552 -2.38 -14.44 -28.53
N GLY A 553 -3.04 -14.35 -27.38
CA GLY A 553 -4.47 -14.07 -27.31
C GLY A 553 -4.81 -12.71 -27.91
N VAL A 554 -4.08 -11.65 -27.55
CA VAL A 554 -4.29 -10.30 -28.13
C VAL A 554 -4.03 -10.31 -29.63
N TRP A 555 -2.97 -10.96 -30.11
CA TRP A 555 -2.66 -11.04 -31.54
C TRP A 555 -3.74 -11.78 -32.35
N VAL A 556 -4.23 -12.92 -31.84
CA VAL A 556 -5.29 -13.70 -32.48
C VAL A 556 -6.62 -12.94 -32.47
N VAL A 557 -7.00 -12.37 -31.33
CA VAL A 557 -8.26 -11.61 -31.19
C VAL A 557 -8.22 -10.36 -32.07
N TRP A 558 -7.09 -9.66 -32.15
CA TRP A 558 -6.88 -8.57 -33.09
C TRP A 558 -7.09 -9.02 -34.53
N GLY A 559 -6.47 -10.13 -34.96
CA GLY A 559 -6.62 -10.63 -36.32
C GLY A 559 -8.06 -10.98 -36.68
N VAL A 560 -8.79 -11.63 -35.77
CA VAL A 560 -10.20 -12.00 -35.97
C VAL A 560 -11.08 -10.77 -36.05
N ALA A 561 -10.95 -9.84 -35.10
CA ALA A 561 -11.74 -8.61 -35.07
C ALA A 561 -11.45 -7.74 -36.30
N ASN A 562 -10.17 -7.54 -36.62
CA ASN A 562 -9.77 -6.70 -37.74
C ASN A 562 -10.17 -7.27 -39.09
N TYR A 563 -10.05 -8.59 -39.29
CA TYR A 563 -10.53 -9.23 -40.51
C TYR A 563 -12.06 -9.15 -40.63
N GLY A 564 -12.79 -9.41 -39.54
CA GLY A 564 -14.25 -9.34 -39.53
C GLY A 564 -14.78 -7.94 -39.85
N VAL A 565 -14.21 -6.91 -39.21
CA VAL A 565 -14.57 -5.51 -39.49
C VAL A 565 -14.10 -5.10 -40.89
N GLY A 566 -12.91 -5.53 -41.32
CA GLY A 566 -12.39 -5.26 -42.66
C GLY A 566 -13.33 -5.76 -43.75
N ALA A 567 -13.94 -6.94 -43.59
CA ALA A 567 -14.91 -7.48 -44.53
C ALA A 567 -16.19 -6.63 -44.65
N ILE A 568 -16.62 -5.96 -43.57
CA ILE A 568 -17.79 -5.06 -43.58
C ILE A 568 -17.53 -3.81 -44.42
N PHE A 569 -16.29 -3.31 -44.41
CA PHE A 569 -15.87 -2.14 -45.17
C PHE A 569 -15.25 -2.50 -46.53
N GLU A 570 -15.50 -3.72 -47.03
CA GLU A 570 -15.02 -4.22 -48.33
C GLU A 570 -13.48 -4.18 -48.47
N GLY A 571 -12.76 -4.45 -47.37
CA GLY A 571 -11.30 -4.48 -47.35
C GLY A 571 -10.70 -5.61 -48.19
N GLU A 572 -9.61 -5.30 -48.89
CA GLU A 572 -8.92 -6.23 -49.78
C GLU A 572 -7.97 -7.23 -49.08
N GLY A 573 -7.88 -7.20 -47.74
CA GLY A 573 -6.91 -7.96 -46.97
C GLY A 573 -7.39 -9.35 -46.58
N PHE A 574 -6.61 -10.40 -46.86
CA PHE A 574 -6.91 -11.74 -46.35
C PHE A 574 -6.51 -11.88 -44.88
N PHE A 575 -7.15 -12.79 -44.14
CA PHE A 575 -6.84 -13.05 -42.73
C PHE A 575 -5.34 -13.33 -42.48
N ARG A 576 -4.69 -14.10 -43.36
CA ARG A 576 -3.25 -14.39 -43.26
C ARG A 576 -2.39 -13.12 -43.38
N ASP A 577 -2.83 -12.14 -44.18
CA ASP A 577 -2.09 -10.91 -44.44
C ASP A 577 -2.18 -10.00 -43.22
N VAL A 578 -3.35 -9.94 -42.58
CA VAL A 578 -3.58 -9.22 -41.30
C VAL A 578 -2.74 -9.80 -40.17
N MET A 579 -2.74 -11.13 -40.01
CA MET A 579 -1.95 -11.80 -38.97
C MET A 579 -0.44 -11.59 -39.18
N MET A 580 0.02 -11.74 -40.43
CA MET A 580 1.42 -11.53 -40.78
C MET A 580 1.85 -10.07 -40.61
N SER A 581 1.04 -9.10 -41.07
CA SER A 581 1.37 -7.68 -40.95
C SER A 581 1.44 -7.24 -39.48
N ALA A 582 0.55 -7.75 -38.62
CA ALA A 582 0.60 -7.53 -37.19
C ALA A 582 1.90 -8.09 -36.56
N ALA A 583 2.33 -9.29 -36.97
CA ALA A 583 3.57 -9.88 -36.47
C ALA A 583 4.83 -9.09 -36.89
N TYR A 584 4.91 -8.64 -38.15
CA TYR A 584 6.02 -7.79 -38.61
C TYR A 584 6.00 -6.39 -37.98
N SER A 585 4.82 -5.88 -37.60
CA SER A 585 4.67 -4.59 -36.90
C SER A 585 5.28 -4.61 -35.49
N MET A 586 5.53 -5.79 -34.91
CA MET A 586 6.26 -5.96 -33.64
C MET A 586 7.77 -5.80 -33.78
N GLY A 587 8.27 -5.41 -34.96
CA GLY A 587 9.69 -5.18 -35.22
C GLY A 587 10.39 -4.26 -34.20
N PRO A 588 9.81 -3.12 -33.78
CA PRO A 588 10.42 -2.27 -32.76
C PRO A 588 10.59 -3.00 -31.43
N TYR A 589 9.55 -3.73 -31.01
CA TYR A 589 9.58 -4.53 -29.79
C TYR A 589 10.70 -5.58 -29.82
N LEU A 590 10.83 -6.31 -30.95
CA LEU A 590 11.86 -7.33 -31.12
C LEU A 590 13.29 -6.77 -31.10
N LEU A 591 13.52 -5.61 -31.74
CA LEU A 591 14.87 -5.06 -31.87
C LEU A 591 15.34 -4.28 -30.64
N PHE A 592 14.44 -3.57 -29.96
CA PHE A 592 14.83 -2.60 -28.93
C PHE A 592 14.53 -3.01 -27.49
N THR A 593 13.70 -4.03 -27.26
CA THR A 593 13.38 -4.43 -25.87
C THR A 593 14.56 -5.11 -25.18
N TRP A 594 15.22 -6.09 -25.82
CA TRP A 594 16.32 -6.83 -25.18
C TRP A 594 17.56 -5.96 -24.86
N PRO A 595 18.01 -4.98 -25.69
CA PRO A 595 19.10 -4.09 -25.29
C PRO A 595 18.67 -3.16 -24.16
N LEU A 596 17.42 -2.69 -24.17
CA LEU A 596 16.87 -1.88 -23.09
C LEU A 596 16.83 -2.66 -21.77
N THR A 597 16.45 -3.95 -21.81
CA THR A 597 16.52 -4.86 -20.66
C THR A 597 17.95 -4.96 -20.12
N LEU A 598 18.94 -5.18 -20.98
CA LEU A 598 20.35 -5.25 -20.55
C LEU A 598 20.84 -3.92 -19.95
N PHE A 599 20.41 -2.79 -20.51
CA PHE A 599 20.76 -1.46 -20.02
C PHE A 599 20.24 -1.20 -18.59
N THR A 600 19.18 -1.89 -18.15
CA THR A 600 18.65 -1.73 -16.78
C THR A 600 19.64 -2.09 -15.68
N HIS A 601 20.67 -2.90 -15.95
CA HIS A 601 21.70 -3.28 -14.96
C HIS A 601 22.63 -2.14 -14.55
N VAL A 602 22.70 -1.07 -15.33
CA VAL A 602 23.52 0.11 -15.03
C VAL A 602 22.71 1.18 -14.28
N LEU A 603 21.38 1.06 -14.31
CA LEU A 603 20.47 2.07 -13.81
C LEU A 603 20.00 1.79 -12.39
N THR A 604 19.69 2.86 -11.69
CA THR A 604 19.01 2.88 -10.39
C THR A 604 17.50 3.04 -10.59
N ARG A 605 16.72 2.72 -9.57
CA ARG A 605 15.26 2.85 -9.58
C ARG A 605 14.78 4.29 -9.72
N ALA A 606 15.55 5.28 -9.26
CA ALA A 606 15.29 6.69 -9.51
C ALA A 606 15.31 7.04 -11.01
N GLU A 607 16.07 6.28 -11.81
CA GLU A 607 16.21 6.42 -13.26
C GLU A 607 15.21 5.54 -14.04
N LYS A 608 14.33 4.80 -13.35
CA LYS A 608 13.34 3.88 -13.98
C LYS A 608 12.42 4.59 -14.98
N SER A 609 12.11 5.86 -14.75
CA SER A 609 11.26 6.67 -15.64
C SER A 609 11.84 6.77 -17.06
N TYR A 610 13.17 6.77 -17.22
CA TYR A 610 13.80 6.74 -18.54
C TYR A 610 13.60 5.40 -19.24
N VAL A 611 13.74 4.29 -18.52
CA VAL A 611 13.47 2.94 -19.06
C VAL A 611 12.03 2.82 -19.51
N ASP A 612 11.10 3.27 -18.67
CA ASP A 612 9.66 3.25 -18.97
C ASP A 612 9.34 4.12 -20.19
N PHE A 613 9.96 5.30 -20.31
CA PHE A 613 9.80 6.17 -21.48
C PHE A 613 10.20 5.47 -22.78
N PHE A 614 11.40 4.87 -22.83
CA PHE A 614 11.86 4.16 -24.03
C PHE A 614 11.02 2.92 -24.32
N PHE A 615 10.64 2.17 -23.30
CA PHE A 615 9.75 1.01 -23.46
C PHE A 615 8.38 1.42 -24.03
N ASN A 616 7.79 2.51 -23.51
CA ASN A 616 6.53 3.04 -24.03
C ASN A 616 6.67 3.53 -25.47
N LEU A 617 7.79 4.17 -25.83
CA LEU A 617 8.07 4.56 -27.21
C LEU A 617 8.10 3.34 -28.15
N ILE A 618 8.76 2.25 -27.73
CA ILE A 618 8.83 0.99 -28.49
C ILE A 618 7.42 0.39 -28.71
N VAL A 619 6.60 0.37 -27.65
CA VAL A 619 5.23 -0.17 -27.70
C VAL A 619 4.34 0.69 -28.57
N TYR A 620 4.34 2.02 -28.40
CA TYR A 620 3.53 2.94 -29.20
C TYR A 620 3.94 2.93 -30.66
N TRP A 621 5.23 2.79 -30.96
CA TRP A 621 5.71 2.64 -32.33
C TRP A 621 5.21 1.33 -32.96
N SER A 622 5.27 0.22 -32.22
CA SER A 622 4.73 -1.07 -32.68
C SER A 622 3.22 -0.99 -32.92
N LEU A 623 2.48 -0.33 -32.02
CA LEU A 623 1.02 -0.13 -32.15
C LEU A 623 0.70 0.75 -33.36
N ALA A 624 1.44 1.82 -33.58
CA ALA A 624 1.27 2.68 -34.75
C ALA A 624 1.50 1.90 -36.05
N LEU A 625 2.50 1.01 -36.10
CA LEU A 625 2.73 0.12 -37.24
C LEU A 625 1.57 -0.85 -37.45
N VAL A 626 0.99 -1.42 -36.38
CA VAL A 626 -0.21 -2.27 -36.48
C VAL A 626 -1.38 -1.50 -37.10
N VAL A 627 -1.64 -0.26 -36.68
CA VAL A 627 -2.70 0.58 -37.26
C VAL A 627 -2.40 0.94 -38.72
N LEU A 628 -1.16 1.32 -39.05
CA LEU A 628 -0.74 1.57 -40.43
C LEU A 628 -0.86 0.32 -41.30
N SER A 629 -0.67 -0.87 -40.72
CA SER A 629 -0.86 -2.13 -41.43
C SER A 629 -2.30 -2.30 -41.90
N VAL A 630 -3.30 -1.89 -41.12
CA VAL A 630 -4.72 -1.96 -41.52
C VAL A 630 -4.97 -1.16 -42.79
N ARG A 631 -4.41 0.06 -42.87
CA ARG A 631 -4.53 0.92 -44.05
C ARG A 631 -3.99 0.23 -45.30
N HIS A 632 -2.77 -0.29 -45.23
CA HIS A 632 -2.06 -0.80 -46.40
C HIS A 632 -2.50 -2.22 -46.80
N ILE A 633 -2.85 -3.06 -45.82
CA ILE A 633 -3.31 -4.42 -46.10
C ILE A 633 -4.72 -4.42 -46.70
N HIS A 634 -5.62 -3.56 -46.21
CA HIS A 634 -7.00 -3.48 -46.72
C HIS A 634 -7.20 -2.43 -47.81
N ASN A 635 -6.15 -1.68 -48.15
CA ASN A 635 -6.19 -0.57 -49.13
C ASN A 635 -7.21 0.53 -48.75
N PHE A 636 -7.32 0.84 -47.46
CA PHE A 636 -8.24 1.85 -46.96
C PHE A 636 -7.68 3.27 -47.05
N ASN A 637 -8.59 4.25 -47.14
CA ASN A 637 -8.24 5.65 -46.88
C ASN A 637 -8.06 5.89 -45.37
N PHE A 638 -7.50 7.05 -44.99
CA PHE A 638 -7.19 7.34 -43.59
C PHE A 638 -8.43 7.32 -42.68
N ARG A 639 -9.55 7.91 -43.14
CA ARG A 639 -10.79 7.98 -42.36
C ARG A 639 -11.38 6.59 -42.11
N VAL A 640 -11.43 5.75 -43.14
CA VAL A 640 -11.90 4.37 -43.04
C VAL A 640 -10.98 3.55 -42.15
N THR A 641 -9.66 3.73 -42.25
CA THR A 641 -8.68 3.05 -41.37
C THR A 641 -8.92 3.37 -39.91
N ALA A 642 -9.15 4.64 -39.56
CA ALA A 642 -9.41 5.04 -38.18
C ALA A 642 -10.70 4.39 -37.65
N THR A 643 -11.78 4.45 -38.44
CA THR A 643 -13.07 3.85 -38.09
C THR A 643 -12.96 2.32 -37.93
N THR A 644 -12.32 1.63 -38.88
CA THR A 644 -12.17 0.17 -38.84
C THR A 644 -11.28 -0.26 -37.69
N THR A 645 -10.22 0.50 -37.38
CA THR A 645 -9.36 0.24 -36.22
C THR A 645 -10.17 0.37 -34.91
N LEU A 646 -10.95 1.44 -34.74
CA LEU A 646 -11.78 1.64 -33.54
C LEU A 646 -12.83 0.54 -33.39
N LEU A 647 -13.54 0.19 -34.47
CA LEU A 647 -14.50 -0.92 -34.48
C LEU A 647 -13.83 -2.27 -34.22
N SER A 648 -12.61 -2.48 -34.72
CA SER A 648 -11.84 -3.69 -34.43
C SER A 648 -11.52 -3.78 -32.94
N ILE A 649 -11.04 -2.69 -32.32
CA ILE A 649 -10.78 -2.63 -30.88
C ILE A 649 -12.06 -2.91 -30.08
N PHE A 650 -13.18 -2.32 -30.47
CA PHE A 650 -14.48 -2.61 -29.85
C PHE A 650 -14.88 -4.09 -30.01
N GLY A 651 -14.69 -4.65 -31.21
CA GLY A 651 -14.89 -6.08 -31.48
C GLY A 651 -13.99 -6.97 -30.61
N MET A 652 -12.74 -6.58 -30.35
CA MET A 652 -11.85 -7.31 -29.44
C MET A 652 -12.43 -7.38 -28.03
N PHE A 653 -12.98 -6.28 -27.50
CA PHE A 653 -13.61 -6.27 -26.19
C PHE A 653 -14.84 -7.18 -26.13
N ILE A 654 -15.66 -7.21 -27.18
CA ILE A 654 -16.79 -8.15 -27.26
C ILE A 654 -16.29 -9.59 -27.25
N ILE A 655 -15.31 -9.93 -28.09
CA ILE A 655 -14.76 -11.28 -28.19
C ILE A 655 -14.21 -11.74 -26.84
N VAL A 656 -13.37 -10.91 -26.19
CA VAL A 656 -12.79 -11.23 -24.88
C VAL A 656 -13.87 -11.33 -23.81
N GLY A 657 -14.87 -10.44 -23.82
CA GLY A 657 -15.99 -10.49 -22.87
C GLY A 657 -16.80 -11.79 -23.00
N VAL A 658 -17.10 -12.21 -24.23
CA VAL A 658 -17.82 -13.47 -24.50
C VAL A 658 -16.99 -14.68 -24.07
N LEU A 659 -15.69 -14.71 -24.41
CA LEU A 659 -14.79 -15.79 -23.97
C LEU A 659 -14.67 -15.86 -22.45
N GLY A 660 -14.59 -14.70 -21.78
CA GLY A 660 -14.58 -14.60 -20.32
C GLY A 660 -15.87 -15.13 -19.69
N LEU A 661 -17.04 -14.76 -20.25
CA LEU A 661 -18.34 -15.27 -19.80
C LEU A 661 -18.43 -16.80 -19.98
N MET A 662 -18.00 -17.32 -21.12
CA MET A 662 -17.97 -18.77 -21.37
C MET A 662 -17.06 -19.49 -20.38
N TRP A 663 -15.90 -18.90 -20.05
CA TRP A 663 -14.99 -19.45 -19.06
C TRP A 663 -15.63 -19.50 -17.66
N VAL A 664 -16.25 -18.40 -17.20
CA VAL A 664 -16.96 -18.37 -15.91
C VAL A 664 -18.08 -19.40 -15.84
N LEU A 665 -18.88 -19.52 -16.89
CA LEU A 665 -19.97 -20.51 -16.93
C LEU A 665 -19.43 -21.94 -16.91
N THR A 666 -18.30 -22.18 -17.58
CA THR A 666 -17.64 -23.50 -17.58
C THR A 666 -17.07 -23.82 -16.20
N ASP A 667 -16.44 -22.85 -15.53
CA ASP A 667 -15.88 -22.99 -14.19
C ASP A 667 -16.97 -23.29 -13.15
N GLN A 668 -18.10 -22.59 -13.23
CA GLN A 668 -19.28 -22.87 -12.41
C GLN A 668 -19.83 -24.28 -12.65
N LEU A 669 -19.91 -24.72 -13.91
CA LEU A 669 -20.36 -26.07 -14.25
C LEU A 669 -19.40 -27.14 -13.72
N VAL A 670 -18.09 -26.94 -13.85
CA VAL A 670 -17.08 -27.87 -13.34
C VAL A 670 -17.13 -27.95 -11.81
N THR A 671 -17.22 -26.80 -11.13
CA THR A 671 -17.34 -26.74 -9.67
C THR A 671 -18.59 -27.47 -9.20
N PHE A 672 -19.74 -27.23 -9.84
CA PHE A 672 -20.99 -27.94 -9.56
C PHE A 672 -20.85 -29.47 -9.74
N ILE A 673 -20.22 -29.93 -10.81
CA ILE A 673 -19.99 -31.36 -11.04
C ILE A 673 -19.04 -31.94 -9.97
N GLN A 674 -17.99 -31.22 -9.59
CA GLN A 674 -17.06 -31.64 -8.54
C GLN A 674 -17.77 -31.77 -7.19
N GLU A 675 -18.59 -30.79 -6.82
CA GLU A 675 -19.41 -30.81 -5.60
C GLU A 675 -20.37 -32.01 -5.61
N MET A 676 -21.05 -32.28 -6.74
CA MET A 676 -21.90 -33.46 -6.89
C MET A 676 -21.12 -34.77 -6.71
N VAL A 677 -19.94 -34.90 -7.32
CA VAL A 677 -19.12 -36.12 -7.19
C VAL A 677 -18.65 -36.31 -5.75
N ILE A 678 -18.25 -35.25 -5.06
CA ILE A 678 -17.86 -35.29 -3.64
C ILE A 678 -19.07 -35.70 -2.78
N GLU A 679 -20.26 -35.15 -3.02
CA GLU A 679 -21.47 -35.51 -2.28
C GLU A 679 -21.85 -36.99 -2.46
N ILE A 680 -21.72 -37.52 -3.68
CA ILE A 680 -21.95 -38.94 -3.96
C ILE A 680 -20.89 -39.82 -3.26
N ALA A 681 -19.62 -39.41 -3.26
CA ALA A 681 -18.53 -40.13 -2.61
C ALA A 681 -18.60 -40.11 -1.07
N ILE A 682 -19.22 -39.08 -0.48
CA ILE A 682 -19.48 -39.01 0.97
C ILE A 682 -20.70 -39.85 1.37
N ARG A 683 -21.65 -40.10 0.46
CA ARG A 683 -22.86 -40.89 0.69
C ARG A 683 -22.73 -42.38 0.37
N ALA A 684 -21.68 -42.78 -0.36
CA ALA A 684 -21.30 -44.18 -0.60
C ALA A 684 -20.37 -44.66 0.52
#